data_AF-A0A949GXP7-F1
#
_entry.id   AF-A0A949GXP7-F1
#
_cell.length_a   1.000
_cell.length_b   1.000
_cell.length_c   1.000
_cell.angle_alpha   90.00
_cell.angle_beta   90.00
_cell.angle_gamma   90.00
#
_symmetry.space_group_name_H-M   'P 1'
#
loop_
_entity.id
_entity.type
_entity.pdbx_description
1 polymer ?
#
loop_
_entity_poly.entity_id
_entity_poly.type
_entity_poly.pdbx_seq_one_letter_code
_entity_poly.pdbx_strand_id
1 'polypeptide(L)'
;MALDWKSFNIGADKSVQFVQPSANAAAINRVTGIDASVIAGRLHANGTVVLINPNGILFTPTAEVNVGSLIASTLKTITNDLSSKQLMLEGDSKAAVINQGKITAANGGAVAFIAAQVKNLGEISAPGGRVTLAAAGKVRVDFGGPVDLEIEKGVLDAHVEQGGIIRAAGGRVLIAARTLNELMHTVVNHSGLTEAQSVREVNGEIVLDAGPNGGLQIAGRIDATGKDTNQTGGAIKAFGKSVLIKDAAILDAQGTSGGGKIFVGGGWQGEVIDGRPSAERVLIEGGATLNASALASGHGGTIVAWSDITNPRSITAVAGTLLSKGGQQSGDGGKIETSGRTLITDGIRVNASAVQGNAGEWLLDPYDIEIVASSTATKWASESTSGSNKSWLSNDSVPQPRSQSETSLPSLINVQDLSNALSQATNVTVSTGTGAPGTQSGDITVKVPINRSSGSDATLTLKAARDIIFDAGSGINASSSSKLNVVLWADSDASAGGKVSFNGTSQATVTVNTNGGGLWIGGGAASTSANWAASGVITQSHTVGTGAASSASGPGVLLQNAAINTGAGNIKITGSTSDPGMSGSNNGVLFSGSSLTSDGAIEISGAATGATGTARNVGVRLFGSTFNVKGSDLSIQSTGDLEFGGPSYANMSTITRSTTGSSDIVLKSTSDVLLFSGSSIGSNYGALNTSVWSNSDAVSGGKVSLNGTSSYAVTINTKGGTLSIGGGSGGSMTGSAESLDQSPGVAMSYASLRTEGGAIAIKAKGTTTGARFDNSTLIASGGAVAITGEVSTCSSGCVGIEVTGASEISSIGSSQGNITLRGIIPTTSQTPTAVKVSVLASPNTAGSQTTSQTTSQTTSQTTSQTTSQTTSQTTSQTTSQTTS
;
A
#
# COMPACT_ATOMS: atom_id res chain seq x y z
N MET A 1 54.54 -21.55 15.30
CA MET A 1 55.45 -21.56 16.48
C MET A 1 54.74 -20.93 17.66
N ALA A 2 55.00 -21.38 18.89
CA ALA A 2 54.51 -20.75 20.11
C ALA A 2 55.69 -20.42 21.04
N LEU A 3 55.67 -19.24 21.65
CA LEU A 3 56.72 -18.68 22.51
C LEU A 3 56.09 -18.14 23.80
N ASP A 4 56.71 -18.45 24.94
CA ASP A 4 56.30 -17.94 26.25
C ASP A 4 57.29 -16.87 26.73
N TRP A 5 56.76 -15.75 27.18
CA TRP A 5 57.50 -14.56 27.56
C TRP A 5 57.19 -14.18 29.01
N LYS A 6 58.21 -13.86 29.80
CA LYS A 6 57.99 -13.22 31.12
C LYS A 6 57.37 -11.83 30.96
N SER A 7 57.82 -11.08 29.96
CA SER A 7 57.23 -9.82 29.52
C SER A 7 57.48 -9.66 28.01
N PHE A 8 56.57 -8.99 27.33
CA PHE A 8 56.71 -8.64 25.91
C PHE A 8 56.38 -7.16 25.75
N ASN A 9 57.43 -6.33 25.63
CA ASN A 9 57.36 -4.88 25.51
C ASN A 9 58.30 -4.42 24.39
N ILE A 10 57.96 -3.32 23.72
CA ILE A 10 58.82 -2.70 22.70
C ILE A 10 58.92 -1.22 23.01
N GLY A 11 60.04 -0.75 23.55
CA GLY A 11 60.26 0.68 23.81
C GLY A 11 60.23 1.53 22.54
N ALA A 12 60.00 2.85 22.66
CA ALA A 12 59.76 3.75 21.53
C ALA A 12 60.84 3.67 20.42
N ASP A 13 62.12 3.60 20.79
CA ASP A 13 63.24 3.50 19.85
C ASP A 13 63.66 2.05 19.53
N LYS A 14 62.82 1.08 19.88
CA LYS A 14 63.12 -0.34 19.71
C LYS A 14 62.27 -0.96 18.60
N SER A 15 62.77 -2.07 18.07
CA SER A 15 62.10 -2.84 17.01
C SER A 15 62.18 -4.33 17.33
N VAL A 16 61.10 -5.05 17.02
CA VAL A 16 61.05 -6.51 17.00
C VAL A 16 60.62 -6.95 15.61
N GLN A 17 61.35 -7.90 15.04
CA GLN A 17 61.05 -8.46 13.72
C GLN A 17 60.88 -9.97 13.79
N PHE A 18 59.73 -10.47 13.33
CA PHE A 18 59.48 -11.89 13.11
C PHE A 18 59.73 -12.21 11.63
N VAL A 19 60.79 -12.97 11.36
CA VAL A 19 61.08 -13.53 10.02
C VAL A 19 60.55 -14.96 9.98
N GLN A 20 59.34 -15.12 9.45
CA GLN A 20 58.61 -16.38 9.43
C GLN A 20 58.80 -17.10 8.08
N PRO A 21 58.61 -18.43 8.01
CA PRO A 21 58.83 -19.19 6.77
C PRO A 21 57.99 -18.77 5.56
N SER A 22 56.79 -18.21 5.79
CA SER A 22 55.90 -17.68 4.75
C SER A 22 54.89 -16.70 5.35
N ALA A 23 54.14 -16.01 4.49
CA ALA A 23 53.04 -15.12 4.91
C ALA A 23 51.90 -15.85 5.64
N ASN A 24 51.77 -17.17 5.45
CA ASN A 24 50.76 -18.01 6.10
C ASN A 24 51.23 -18.58 7.45
N ALA A 25 52.50 -18.36 7.83
CA ALA A 25 53.02 -18.84 9.10
C ALA A 25 52.52 -17.96 10.26
N ALA A 26 52.35 -18.57 11.43
CA ALA A 26 51.94 -17.89 12.66
C ALA A 26 52.97 -18.02 13.78
N ALA A 27 53.25 -16.89 14.46
CA ALA A 27 54.05 -16.80 15.67
C ALA A 27 53.14 -16.41 16.85
N ILE A 28 52.90 -17.34 17.77
CA ILE A 28 52.10 -17.12 18.98
C ILE A 28 53.01 -16.72 20.13
N ASN A 29 52.77 -15.57 20.72
CA ASN A 29 53.52 -15.00 21.83
C ASN A 29 52.59 -14.91 23.03
N ARG A 30 52.89 -15.67 24.10
CA ARG A 30 52.09 -15.70 25.32
C ARG A 30 52.89 -15.07 26.47
N VAL A 31 52.35 -14.04 27.09
CA VAL A 31 52.95 -13.42 28.27
C VAL A 31 52.46 -14.15 29.52
N THR A 32 53.40 -14.65 30.32
CA THR A 32 53.12 -15.42 31.55
C THR A 32 53.43 -14.64 32.83
N GLY A 33 54.07 -13.47 32.72
CA GLY A 33 54.26 -12.54 33.84
C GLY A 33 53.00 -11.76 34.19
N ILE A 34 53.15 -10.76 35.07
CA ILE A 34 52.05 -9.96 35.63
C ILE A 34 51.87 -8.59 34.96
N ASP A 35 52.83 -8.18 34.14
CA ASP A 35 52.80 -6.86 33.51
C ASP A 35 52.03 -6.86 32.19
N ALA A 36 51.36 -5.74 31.91
CA ALA A 36 50.77 -5.47 30.60
C ALA A 36 51.86 -5.32 29.52
N SER A 37 51.50 -5.61 28.27
CA SER A 37 52.37 -5.39 27.11
C SER A 37 52.25 -3.95 26.64
N VAL A 38 53.34 -3.18 26.72
CA VAL A 38 53.44 -1.82 26.18
C VAL A 38 54.29 -1.86 24.91
N ILE A 39 53.63 -1.60 23.77
CA ILE A 39 54.23 -1.52 22.45
C ILE A 39 54.30 -0.04 22.09
N ALA A 40 55.49 0.54 22.18
CA ALA A 40 55.77 1.93 21.84
C ALA A 40 56.64 2.10 20.59
N GLY A 41 57.45 1.10 20.26
CA GLY A 41 58.29 1.09 19.06
C GLY A 41 57.70 0.29 17.90
N ARG A 42 58.57 -0.37 17.13
CA ARG A 42 58.21 -1.03 15.87
C ARG A 42 58.04 -2.54 16.01
N LEU A 43 56.98 -3.09 15.41
CA LEU A 43 56.77 -4.53 15.30
C LEU A 43 56.59 -4.91 13.82
N HIS A 44 57.51 -5.71 13.30
CA HIS A 44 57.50 -6.15 11.91
C HIS A 44 57.33 -7.66 11.79
N ALA A 45 56.50 -8.13 10.86
CA ALA A 45 56.41 -9.54 10.50
C ALA A 45 55.97 -9.75 9.07
N ASN A 46 56.48 -10.80 8.40
CA ASN A 46 55.98 -11.18 7.08
C ASN A 46 54.72 -12.07 7.14
N GLY A 47 54.44 -12.72 8.27
CA GLY A 47 53.25 -13.56 8.48
C GLY A 47 52.40 -13.08 9.67
N THR A 48 51.67 -14.00 10.29
CA THR A 48 50.76 -13.71 11.40
C THR A 48 51.49 -13.64 12.74
N VAL A 49 51.25 -12.57 13.50
CA VAL A 49 51.67 -12.43 14.90
C VAL A 49 50.44 -12.53 15.80
N VAL A 50 50.47 -13.44 16.75
CA VAL A 50 49.48 -13.54 17.83
C VAL A 50 50.16 -13.10 19.12
N LEU A 51 49.63 -12.07 19.79
CA LEU A 51 50.10 -11.58 21.09
C LEU A 51 49.00 -11.78 22.13
N ILE A 52 49.29 -12.61 23.13
CA ILE A 52 48.36 -12.98 24.19
C ILE A 52 48.93 -12.49 25.52
N ASN A 53 48.26 -11.54 26.16
CA ASN A 53 48.64 -11.04 27.48
C ASN A 53 47.40 -10.75 28.33
N PRO A 54 47.05 -11.64 29.29
CA PRO A 54 45.91 -11.42 30.17
C PRO A 54 45.97 -10.17 31.06
N ASN A 55 47.13 -9.53 31.20
CA ASN A 55 47.29 -8.30 31.97
C ASN A 55 47.00 -7.03 31.14
N GLY A 56 46.81 -7.16 29.82
CA GLY A 56 46.50 -6.05 28.92
C GLY A 56 47.55 -5.81 27.85
N ILE A 57 47.14 -5.12 26.78
CA ILE A 57 48.00 -4.76 25.64
C ILE A 57 47.73 -3.30 25.27
N LEU A 58 48.77 -2.47 25.27
CA LEU A 58 48.73 -1.07 24.88
C LEU A 58 49.69 -0.83 23.71
N PHE A 59 49.15 -0.40 22.56
CA PHE A 59 49.94 0.22 21.50
C PHE A 59 49.88 1.74 21.72
N THR A 60 51.00 2.35 22.10
CA THR A 60 51.08 3.78 22.40
C THR A 60 51.01 4.64 21.12
N PRO A 61 50.87 5.98 21.20
CA PRO A 61 50.79 6.83 20.02
C PRO A 61 51.97 6.72 19.04
N THR A 62 53.15 6.33 19.50
CA THR A 62 54.36 6.15 18.65
C THR A 62 54.49 4.76 18.05
N ALA A 63 53.61 3.82 18.39
CA ALA A 63 53.72 2.44 17.96
C ALA A 63 53.48 2.31 16.46
N GLU A 64 54.34 1.53 15.79
CA GLU A 64 54.19 1.20 14.37
C GLU A 64 54.25 -0.32 14.18
N VAL A 65 53.12 -0.92 13.83
CA VAL A 65 53.00 -2.37 13.62
C VAL A 65 52.75 -2.64 12.15
N ASN A 66 53.63 -3.39 11.50
CA ASN A 66 53.52 -3.79 10.09
C ASN A 66 53.68 -5.31 9.98
N VAL A 67 52.57 -6.04 9.79
CA VAL A 67 52.56 -7.51 9.86
C VAL A 67 51.76 -8.13 8.72
N GLY A 68 51.89 -9.44 8.49
CA GLY A 68 50.97 -10.17 7.61
C GLY A 68 49.56 -10.19 8.21
N SER A 69 49.44 -10.50 9.49
CA SER A 69 48.20 -10.36 10.28
C SER A 69 48.53 -10.19 11.76
N LEU A 70 47.65 -9.53 12.53
CA LEU A 70 47.78 -9.33 13.97
C LEU A 70 46.57 -9.89 14.71
N ILE A 71 46.79 -10.71 15.73
CA ILE A 71 45.78 -11.04 16.72
C ILE A 71 46.32 -10.62 18.09
N ALA A 72 45.69 -9.66 18.75
CA ALA A 72 46.04 -9.22 20.10
C ALA A 72 44.90 -9.57 21.07
N SER A 73 45.21 -10.31 22.14
CA SER A 73 44.17 -10.78 23.07
C SER A 73 44.59 -10.76 24.54
N THR A 74 43.62 -10.49 25.42
CA THR A 74 43.75 -10.66 26.88
C THR A 74 43.14 -11.98 27.38
N LEU A 75 42.55 -12.78 26.50
CA LEU A 75 42.10 -14.13 26.83
C LEU A 75 43.29 -15.08 26.94
N LYS A 76 43.08 -16.30 27.43
CA LYS A 76 44.10 -17.35 27.49
C LYS A 76 43.84 -18.38 26.40
N THR A 77 44.89 -19.04 25.94
CA THR A 77 44.71 -20.14 24.98
C THR A 77 44.24 -21.40 25.71
N ILE A 78 43.16 -22.02 25.23
CA ILE A 78 42.68 -23.32 25.73
C ILE A 78 43.33 -24.46 24.96
N THR A 79 43.38 -24.33 23.63
CA THR A 79 43.99 -25.28 22.70
C THR A 79 44.80 -24.52 21.66
N ASN A 80 46.04 -24.98 21.45
CA ASN A 80 46.96 -24.44 20.45
C ASN A 80 47.06 -25.38 19.23
N ASP A 81 46.00 -26.14 18.91
CA ASP A 81 46.06 -27.11 17.81
C ASP A 81 46.05 -26.41 16.44
N LEU A 82 47.21 -25.87 16.08
CA LEU A 82 47.48 -25.24 14.80
C LEU A 82 47.41 -26.23 13.63
N SER A 83 47.36 -27.55 13.87
CA SER A 83 47.18 -28.54 12.80
C SER A 83 45.76 -28.49 12.22
N SER A 84 44.77 -28.17 13.07
CA SER A 84 43.38 -27.89 12.69
C SER A 84 43.18 -26.50 12.10
N LYS A 85 44.22 -25.66 12.06
CA LYS A 85 44.15 -24.23 11.72
C LYS A 85 43.16 -23.44 12.58
N GLN A 86 42.90 -23.87 13.81
CA GLN A 86 42.04 -23.17 14.75
C GLN A 86 42.80 -22.80 16.03
N LEU A 87 42.44 -21.66 16.63
CA LEU A 87 42.93 -21.22 17.94
C LEU A 87 41.74 -20.84 18.81
N MET A 88 41.61 -21.49 19.96
CA MET A 88 40.54 -21.19 20.90
C MET A 88 41.07 -20.39 22.08
N LEU A 89 40.44 -19.24 22.30
CA LEU A 89 40.80 -18.28 23.33
C LEU A 89 39.65 -18.17 24.33
N GLU A 90 39.91 -18.34 25.63
CA GLU A 90 38.95 -18.12 26.71
C GLU A 90 39.64 -17.50 27.92
N GLY A 91 38.91 -16.63 28.61
CA GLY A 91 39.37 -16.03 29.85
C GLY A 91 38.37 -15.04 30.41
N ASP A 92 38.57 -14.71 31.67
CA ASP A 92 37.79 -13.76 32.46
C ASP A 92 38.58 -12.46 32.72
N SER A 93 39.67 -12.22 31.98
CA SER A 93 40.47 -11.01 32.12
C SER A 93 39.63 -9.78 31.85
N LYS A 94 39.69 -8.81 32.77
CA LYS A 94 39.09 -7.48 32.64
C LYS A 94 40.04 -6.48 31.96
N ALA A 95 41.25 -6.90 31.61
CA ALA A 95 42.24 -6.03 30.99
C ALA A 95 41.84 -5.69 29.54
N ALA A 96 42.35 -4.55 29.07
CA ALA A 96 42.00 -4.00 27.77
C ALA A 96 43.07 -4.29 26.70
N VAL A 97 42.62 -4.31 25.44
CA VAL A 97 43.47 -4.07 24.27
C VAL A 97 43.20 -2.64 23.79
N ILE A 98 44.22 -1.78 23.85
CA ILE A 98 44.12 -0.36 23.49
C ILE A 98 45.11 -0.06 22.37
N ASN A 99 44.62 0.44 21.24
CA ASN A 99 45.45 0.98 20.17
C ASN A 99 45.37 2.50 20.10
N GLN A 100 46.51 3.17 20.25
CA GLN A 100 46.69 4.61 20.00
C GLN A 100 47.69 4.87 18.85
N GLY A 101 48.38 3.83 18.37
CA GLY A 101 49.38 3.91 17.31
C GLY A 101 48.84 3.52 15.94
N LYS A 102 49.75 3.12 15.05
CA LYS A 102 49.44 2.71 13.67
C LYS A 102 49.68 1.22 13.46
N ILE A 103 48.66 0.51 12.98
CA ILE A 103 48.71 -0.92 12.69
C ILE A 103 48.34 -1.15 11.22
N THR A 104 49.24 -1.79 10.48
CA THR A 104 49.07 -2.14 9.07
C THR A 104 49.21 -3.65 8.90
N ALA A 105 48.16 -4.29 8.38
CA ALA A 105 48.22 -5.66 7.87
C ALA A 105 48.53 -5.65 6.37
N ALA A 106 49.11 -6.75 5.87
CA ALA A 106 49.28 -6.97 4.44
C ALA A 106 47.92 -7.05 3.71
N ASN A 107 47.93 -6.89 2.38
CA ASN A 107 46.71 -7.05 1.57
C ASN A 107 46.09 -8.44 1.79
N GLY A 108 44.79 -8.48 2.09
CA GLY A 108 44.08 -9.72 2.44
C GLY A 108 44.37 -10.24 3.86
N GLY A 109 45.26 -9.59 4.61
CA GLY A 109 45.58 -9.90 6.00
C GLY A 109 44.51 -9.43 6.98
N ALA A 110 44.69 -9.71 8.26
CA ALA A 110 43.71 -9.40 9.29
C ALA A 110 44.29 -8.72 10.53
N VAL A 111 43.48 -7.92 11.20
CA VAL A 111 43.75 -7.37 12.54
C VAL A 111 42.60 -7.71 13.46
N ALA A 112 42.88 -8.37 14.57
CA ALA A 112 41.89 -8.85 15.52
C ALA A 112 42.26 -8.47 16.95
N PHE A 113 41.40 -7.72 17.63
CA PHE A 113 41.51 -7.42 19.06
C PHE A 113 40.44 -8.17 19.84
N ILE A 114 40.83 -8.94 20.84
CA ILE A 114 39.95 -9.85 21.59
C ILE A 114 40.18 -9.69 23.10
N ALA A 115 39.26 -9.03 23.80
CA ALA A 115 39.39 -8.75 25.23
C ALA A 115 38.03 -8.56 25.91
N ALA A 116 37.96 -8.24 27.20
CA ALA A 116 36.73 -7.69 27.80
C ALA A 116 36.49 -6.24 27.36
N GLN A 117 37.57 -5.48 27.19
CA GLN A 117 37.55 -4.09 26.75
C GLN A 117 38.48 -3.89 25.56
N VAL A 118 37.94 -3.38 24.45
CA VAL A 118 38.72 -3.08 23.24
C VAL A 118 38.57 -1.61 22.90
N LYS A 119 39.69 -0.91 22.71
CA LYS A 119 39.69 0.50 22.33
C LYS A 119 40.60 0.75 21.14
N ASN A 120 40.06 1.27 20.05
CA ASN A 120 40.84 1.80 18.93
C ASN A 120 40.72 3.31 18.88
N LEU A 121 41.79 4.00 19.26
CA LEU A 121 41.96 5.45 19.21
C LEU A 121 43.00 5.88 18.15
N GLY A 122 43.80 4.93 17.65
CA GLY A 122 44.78 5.12 16.57
C GLY A 122 44.25 4.68 15.20
N GLU A 123 45.13 4.16 14.35
CA GLU A 123 44.81 3.72 12.98
C GLU A 123 45.02 2.21 12.81
N ILE A 124 44.06 1.55 12.16
CA ILE A 124 44.17 0.17 11.68
C ILE A 124 43.90 0.15 10.17
N SER A 125 44.80 -0.45 9.39
CA SER A 125 44.66 -0.63 7.95
C SER A 125 44.85 -2.10 7.55
N ALA A 126 43.88 -2.68 6.85
CA ALA A 126 43.91 -4.04 6.32
C ALA A 126 43.20 -4.12 4.94
N PRO A 127 43.81 -3.60 3.86
CA PRO A 127 43.18 -3.56 2.54
C PRO A 127 42.86 -4.96 2.00
N GLY A 128 41.66 -5.16 1.44
CA GLY A 128 41.12 -6.45 1.00
C GLY A 128 41.00 -7.49 2.13
N GLY A 129 41.23 -7.07 3.38
CA GLY A 129 41.41 -7.91 4.54
C GLY A 129 40.25 -7.82 5.54
N ARG A 130 40.52 -8.19 6.79
CA ARG A 130 39.51 -8.22 7.86
C ARG A 130 39.98 -7.47 9.09
N VAL A 131 39.12 -6.64 9.67
CA VAL A 131 39.37 -6.01 10.97
C VAL A 131 38.28 -6.41 11.95
N THR A 132 38.66 -6.98 13.09
CA THR A 132 37.72 -7.41 14.12
C THR A 132 38.09 -6.82 15.48
N LEU A 133 37.15 -6.09 16.08
CA LEU A 133 37.23 -5.65 17.47
C LEU A 133 36.16 -6.40 18.26
N ALA A 134 36.57 -7.37 19.09
CA ALA A 134 35.67 -8.27 19.80
C ALA A 134 35.81 -8.14 21.32
N ALA A 135 34.75 -7.70 21.99
CA ALA A 135 34.59 -7.82 23.43
C ALA A 135 33.86 -9.11 23.80
N ALA A 136 34.60 -10.13 24.24
CA ALA A 136 34.09 -11.49 24.45
C ALA A 136 34.92 -12.29 25.46
N GLY A 137 34.31 -13.34 26.03
CA GLY A 137 34.94 -14.21 27.03
C GLY A 137 35.46 -15.53 26.44
N LYS A 138 34.91 -15.96 25.31
CA LYS A 138 35.40 -17.12 24.53
C LYS A 138 35.25 -16.86 23.04
N VAL A 139 36.33 -17.06 22.30
CA VAL A 139 36.40 -16.83 20.85
C VAL A 139 37.16 -17.95 20.18
N ARG A 140 36.66 -18.39 19.03
CA ARG A 140 37.34 -19.30 18.11
C ARG A 140 37.91 -18.49 16.94
N VAL A 141 39.21 -18.62 16.71
CA VAL A 141 39.92 -18.00 15.59
C VAL A 141 40.21 -19.06 14.54
N ASP A 142 39.87 -18.76 13.28
CA ASP A 142 40.07 -19.65 12.14
C ASP A 142 41.16 -19.09 11.20
N PHE A 143 42.17 -19.91 10.89
CA PHE A 143 43.28 -19.60 9.99
C PHE A 143 43.19 -20.36 8.64
N GLY A 144 42.07 -21.03 8.36
CA GLY A 144 41.83 -21.83 7.15
C GLY A 144 41.73 -21.01 5.85
N GLY A 145 41.52 -19.69 5.97
CA GLY A 145 41.42 -18.70 4.90
C GLY A 145 41.79 -17.31 5.44
N PRO A 146 41.19 -16.19 4.96
CA PRO A 146 41.27 -14.91 5.68
C PRO A 146 40.83 -15.12 7.13
N VAL A 147 41.59 -14.60 8.10
CA VAL A 147 41.34 -14.87 9.53
C VAL A 147 39.89 -14.54 9.88
N ASP A 148 39.16 -15.52 10.40
CA ASP A 148 37.77 -15.35 10.86
C ASP A 148 37.64 -15.57 12.36
N LEU A 149 36.61 -14.98 12.95
CA LEU A 149 36.37 -15.01 14.39
C LEU A 149 34.91 -15.31 14.69
N GLU A 150 34.71 -16.35 15.50
CA GLU A 150 33.41 -16.70 16.06
C GLU A 150 33.42 -16.45 17.56
N ILE A 151 32.45 -15.65 18.05
CA ILE A 151 32.29 -15.38 19.47
C ILE A 151 31.36 -16.45 20.05
N GLU A 152 31.89 -17.29 20.95
CA GLU A 152 31.11 -18.38 21.58
C GLU A 152 30.50 -17.98 22.92
N LYS A 153 31.15 -17.06 23.66
CA LYS A 153 30.71 -16.66 25.00
C LYS A 153 30.97 -15.19 25.25
N GLY A 154 29.99 -14.51 25.83
CA GLY A 154 30.14 -13.14 26.28
C GLY A 154 31.07 -12.99 27.49
N VAL A 155 31.32 -11.74 27.88
CA VAL A 155 32.13 -11.37 29.06
C VAL A 155 31.44 -10.27 29.85
N LEU A 156 31.77 -10.14 31.13
CA LEU A 156 31.26 -9.07 31.97
C LEU A 156 31.81 -7.70 31.50
N ASP A 157 30.96 -6.67 31.51
CA ASP A 157 31.29 -5.30 31.10
C ASP A 157 31.91 -5.23 29.69
N ALA A 158 31.39 -6.03 28.77
CA ALA A 158 31.85 -6.10 27.39
C ALA A 158 31.75 -4.72 26.72
N HIS A 159 32.90 -4.14 26.39
CA HIS A 159 32.97 -2.79 25.86
C HIS A 159 33.90 -2.69 24.66
N VAL A 160 33.39 -2.12 23.58
CA VAL A 160 34.22 -1.73 22.42
C VAL A 160 34.07 -0.23 22.18
N GLU A 161 35.19 0.46 22.11
CA GLU A 161 35.30 1.87 21.75
C GLU A 161 36.08 1.99 20.44
N GLN A 162 35.40 2.40 19.37
CA GLN A 162 36.04 2.82 18.13
C GLN A 162 35.96 4.35 18.09
N GLY A 163 37.09 5.02 18.35
CA GLY A 163 37.23 6.47 18.19
C GLY A 163 38.25 6.90 17.12
N GLY A 164 39.15 6.00 16.72
CA GLY A 164 40.19 6.25 15.72
C GLY A 164 39.76 5.92 14.29
N ILE A 165 40.68 5.41 13.48
CA ILE A 165 40.45 5.08 12.06
C ILE A 165 40.59 3.57 11.84
N ILE A 166 39.67 2.99 11.06
CA ILE A 166 39.77 1.64 10.50
C ILE A 166 39.60 1.73 8.99
N ARG A 167 40.50 1.11 8.21
CA ARG A 167 40.43 1.01 6.75
C ARG A 167 40.57 -0.44 6.29
N ALA A 168 39.56 -0.95 5.61
CA ALA A 168 39.53 -2.30 5.06
C ALA A 168 38.82 -2.32 3.70
N ALA A 169 39.26 -1.46 2.77
CA ALA A 169 38.67 -1.36 1.42
C ALA A 169 38.65 -2.73 0.71
N GLY A 170 37.52 -3.13 0.14
CA GLY A 170 37.25 -4.44 -0.46
C GLY A 170 37.17 -5.58 0.55
N GLY A 171 37.16 -5.26 1.86
CA GLY A 171 37.24 -6.20 2.97
C GLY A 171 36.06 -6.07 3.93
N ARG A 172 36.25 -6.58 5.16
CA ARG A 172 35.20 -6.65 6.19
C ARG A 172 35.67 -6.07 7.52
N VAL A 173 34.80 -5.30 8.17
CA VAL A 173 35.00 -4.84 9.55
C VAL A 173 33.91 -5.41 10.45
N LEU A 174 34.29 -6.03 11.57
CA LEU A 174 33.38 -6.52 12.61
C LEU A 174 33.74 -5.85 13.95
N ILE A 175 32.80 -5.11 14.52
CA ILE A 175 32.91 -4.52 15.86
C ILE A 175 31.82 -5.16 16.70
N ALA A 176 32.20 -6.09 17.57
CA ALA A 176 31.25 -6.91 18.30
C ALA A 176 31.52 -6.91 19.80
N ALA A 177 30.46 -6.82 20.60
CA ALA A 177 30.53 -6.97 22.04
C ALA A 177 29.41 -7.91 22.50
N ARG A 178 29.73 -8.90 23.34
CA ARG A 178 28.76 -9.90 23.84
C ARG A 178 28.88 -9.99 25.36
N THR A 179 27.76 -9.89 26.08
CA THR A 179 27.69 -10.06 27.54
C THR A 179 27.20 -11.46 27.92
N LEU A 180 27.49 -11.89 29.15
CA LEU A 180 27.02 -13.14 29.74
C LEU A 180 25.54 -13.08 30.18
N ASN A 181 25.06 -11.94 30.70
CA ASN A 181 23.74 -11.81 31.34
C ASN A 181 23.00 -10.55 30.89
N GLU A 182 21.65 -10.59 30.93
CA GLU A 182 20.74 -9.51 30.52
C GLU A 182 20.80 -8.27 31.44
N LEU A 183 21.19 -8.44 32.71
CA LEU A 183 21.27 -7.35 33.70
C LEU A 183 22.49 -6.44 33.52
N MET A 184 23.41 -6.77 32.60
CA MET A 184 24.73 -6.16 32.48
C MET A 184 24.87 -5.39 31.16
N HIS A 185 25.55 -4.25 31.19
CA HIS A 185 25.66 -3.36 30.04
C HIS A 185 26.76 -3.81 29.08
N THR A 186 26.36 -4.27 27.89
CA THR A 186 27.26 -4.27 26.73
C THR A 186 27.15 -2.92 26.03
N VAL A 187 28.28 -2.30 25.70
CA VAL A 187 28.28 -1.04 24.95
C VAL A 187 29.30 -1.06 23.83
N VAL A 188 28.82 -0.90 22.60
CA VAL A 188 29.66 -0.54 21.44
C VAL A 188 29.50 0.96 21.19
N ASN A 189 30.59 1.71 21.34
CA ASN A 189 30.63 3.14 21.06
C ASN A 189 31.50 3.38 19.82
N HIS A 190 30.91 3.94 18.77
CA HIS A 190 31.59 4.36 17.56
C HIS A 190 31.52 5.89 17.43
N SER A 191 32.67 6.56 17.40
CA SER A 191 32.79 8.00 17.20
C SER A 191 33.81 8.37 16.11
N GLY A 192 34.63 7.41 15.67
CA GLY A 192 35.67 7.61 14.68
C GLY A 192 35.22 7.35 13.23
N LEU A 193 36.17 6.91 12.41
CA LEU A 193 35.97 6.58 11.00
C LEU A 193 36.20 5.08 10.77
N THR A 194 35.23 4.40 10.16
CA THR A 194 35.36 3.01 9.72
C THR A 194 35.04 2.92 8.23
N GLU A 195 36.02 2.51 7.42
CA GLU A 195 35.91 2.43 5.96
C GLU A 195 36.08 0.99 5.48
N ALA A 196 35.12 0.51 4.71
CA ALA A 196 35.19 -0.72 3.91
C ALA A 196 34.57 -0.42 2.54
N GLN A 197 35.19 0.49 1.80
CA GLN A 197 34.74 0.88 0.46
C GLN A 197 34.87 -0.30 -0.51
N SER A 198 33.98 -0.40 -1.49
CA SER A 198 34.06 -1.42 -2.54
C SER A 198 35.33 -1.25 -3.37
N VAL A 199 35.94 -2.35 -3.80
CA VAL A 199 37.13 -2.35 -4.67
C VAL A 199 36.87 -3.31 -5.83
N ARG A 200 36.88 -2.77 -7.05
CA ARG A 200 36.43 -3.50 -8.26
C ARG A 200 35.00 -4.00 -8.02
N GLU A 201 34.71 -5.27 -8.31
CA GLU A 201 33.39 -5.88 -8.14
C GLU A 201 33.20 -6.51 -6.74
N VAL A 202 34.08 -6.20 -5.77
CA VAL A 202 33.98 -6.73 -4.40
C VAL A 202 33.48 -5.63 -3.47
N ASN A 203 32.26 -5.81 -2.98
CA ASN A 203 31.63 -4.92 -2.00
C ASN A 203 32.25 -5.10 -0.61
N GLY A 204 32.48 -4.00 0.09
CA GLY A 204 32.88 -4.07 1.50
C GLY A 204 31.70 -4.21 2.46
N GLU A 205 31.98 -4.71 3.66
CA GLU A 205 30.97 -4.93 4.71
C GLU A 205 31.46 -4.40 6.07
N ILE A 206 30.59 -3.68 6.76
CA ILE A 206 30.83 -3.17 8.12
C ILE A 206 29.69 -3.65 9.03
N VAL A 207 30.04 -4.38 10.09
CA VAL A 207 29.09 -4.93 11.07
C VAL A 207 29.44 -4.40 12.46
N LEU A 208 28.48 -3.74 13.11
CA LEU A 208 28.52 -3.35 14.51
C LEU A 208 27.44 -4.12 15.25
N ASP A 209 27.82 -4.87 16.27
CA ASP A 209 26.96 -5.82 16.96
C ASP A 209 27.18 -5.77 18.47
N ALA A 210 26.28 -5.11 19.19
CA ALA A 210 26.30 -5.06 20.65
C ALA A 210 25.66 -6.31 21.31
N GLY A 211 25.25 -7.30 20.52
CA GLY A 211 24.56 -8.49 20.99
C GLY A 211 23.11 -8.25 21.45
N PRO A 212 22.38 -9.32 21.79
CA PRO A 212 20.95 -9.28 22.10
C PRO A 212 20.60 -8.45 23.34
N ASN A 213 21.59 -8.13 24.18
CA ASN A 213 21.42 -7.43 25.44
C ASN A 213 22.17 -6.09 25.50
N GLY A 214 22.84 -5.67 24.42
CA GLY A 214 23.70 -4.50 24.43
C GLY A 214 23.16 -3.26 23.76
N GLY A 215 23.75 -2.12 24.13
CA GLY A 215 23.57 -0.84 23.47
C GLY A 215 24.65 -0.60 22.41
N LEU A 216 24.24 -0.11 21.24
CA LEU A 216 25.11 0.37 20.18
C LEU A 216 24.90 1.88 20.02
N GLN A 217 25.96 2.67 20.09
CA GLN A 217 25.96 4.10 19.80
C GLN A 217 26.90 4.40 18.63
N ILE A 218 26.38 5.06 17.59
CA ILE A 218 27.15 5.52 16.43
C ILE A 218 27.05 7.04 16.36
N ALA A 219 28.19 7.72 16.43
CA ALA A 219 28.33 9.16 16.36
C ALA A 219 29.29 9.63 15.25
N GLY A 220 30.13 8.72 14.76
CA GLY A 220 31.13 8.99 13.73
C GLY A 220 30.66 8.67 12.32
N ARG A 221 31.63 8.38 11.43
CA ARG A 221 31.40 8.06 10.01
C ARG A 221 31.68 6.60 9.72
N ILE A 222 30.74 5.95 9.04
CA ILE A 222 30.84 4.59 8.53
C ILE A 222 30.69 4.67 7.01
N ASP A 223 31.71 4.24 6.27
CA ASP A 223 31.79 4.36 4.81
C ASP A 223 31.99 2.99 4.16
N ALA A 224 30.94 2.50 3.52
CA ALA A 224 30.93 1.30 2.68
C ALA A 224 30.64 1.67 1.21
N THR A 225 31.11 2.82 0.74
CA THR A 225 30.78 3.30 -0.62
C THR A 225 31.54 2.58 -1.71
N GLY A 226 30.97 2.53 -2.92
CA GLY A 226 31.63 2.07 -4.14
C GLY A 226 31.57 3.13 -5.24
N LYS A 227 32.52 4.06 -5.26
CA LYS A 227 32.44 5.29 -6.06
C LYS A 227 33.15 5.22 -7.42
N ASP A 228 33.93 4.17 -7.71
CA ASP A 228 34.51 4.01 -9.04
C ASP A 228 33.49 3.47 -10.04
N THR A 229 33.83 3.53 -11.33
CA THR A 229 33.03 2.96 -12.42
C THR A 229 32.67 1.50 -12.15
N ASN A 230 31.40 1.13 -12.39
CA ASN A 230 30.82 -0.21 -12.19
C ASN A 230 30.68 -0.67 -10.73
N GLN A 231 31.06 0.15 -9.74
CA GLN A 231 30.96 -0.26 -8.35
C GLN A 231 29.57 -0.02 -7.77
N THR A 232 29.12 -0.97 -6.95
CA THR A 232 27.94 -0.81 -6.09
C THR A 232 28.35 -0.49 -4.65
N GLY A 233 27.43 0.11 -3.90
CA GLY A 233 27.61 0.30 -2.47
C GLY A 233 27.67 -1.03 -1.71
N GLY A 234 28.46 -1.06 -0.64
CA GLY A 234 28.59 -2.18 0.29
C GLY A 234 27.46 -2.26 1.32
N ALA A 235 27.72 -2.97 2.42
CA ALA A 235 26.73 -3.19 3.47
C ALA A 235 27.19 -2.61 4.82
N ILE A 236 26.27 -1.91 5.50
CA ILE A 236 26.40 -1.44 6.87
C ILE A 236 25.31 -2.11 7.72
N LYS A 237 25.72 -2.77 8.80
CA LYS A 237 24.87 -3.57 9.66
C LYS A 237 25.06 -3.14 11.11
N ALA A 238 24.04 -2.55 11.73
CA ALA A 238 24.08 -1.99 13.09
C ALA A 238 23.03 -2.67 13.98
N PHE A 239 23.48 -3.54 14.87
CA PHE A 239 22.62 -4.41 15.69
C PHE A 239 22.94 -4.32 17.19
N GLY A 240 21.91 -4.54 17.99
CA GLY A 240 21.96 -4.55 19.45
C GLY A 240 20.53 -4.59 20.01
N LYS A 241 20.38 -4.73 21.33
CA LYS A 241 19.08 -4.53 22.00
C LYS A 241 18.57 -3.11 21.81
N SER A 242 19.48 -2.14 21.87
CA SER A 242 19.20 -0.73 21.65
C SER A 242 20.25 -0.13 20.73
N VAL A 243 19.82 0.59 19.70
CA VAL A 243 20.69 1.22 18.70
C VAL A 243 20.40 2.72 18.64
N LEU A 244 21.43 3.54 18.86
CA LEU A 244 21.40 4.99 18.78
C LEU A 244 22.34 5.48 17.67
N ILE A 245 21.78 6.13 16.66
CA ILE A 245 22.52 6.89 15.64
C ILE A 245 22.40 8.37 15.97
N LYS A 246 23.52 8.99 16.34
CA LYS A 246 23.56 10.37 16.82
C LYS A 246 23.50 11.42 15.71
N ASP A 247 23.19 12.64 16.09
CA ASP A 247 22.91 13.78 15.22
C ASP A 247 23.98 14.07 14.16
N ALA A 248 25.26 13.83 14.41
CA ALA A 248 26.33 14.07 13.43
C ALA A 248 26.76 12.81 12.65
N ALA A 249 26.13 11.66 12.90
CA ALA A 249 26.56 10.39 12.34
C ALA A 249 26.26 10.28 10.84
N ILE A 250 27.18 9.67 10.09
CA ILE A 250 27.04 9.43 8.65
C ILE A 250 27.27 7.95 8.38
N LEU A 251 26.27 7.29 7.82
CA LEU A 251 26.35 5.92 7.29
C LEU A 251 26.20 6.01 5.77
N ASP A 252 27.29 5.84 5.04
CA ASP A 252 27.37 6.04 3.59
C ASP A 252 27.64 4.70 2.88
N ALA A 253 26.67 4.24 2.11
CA ALA A 253 26.71 3.04 1.28
C ALA A 253 26.30 3.36 -0.16
N GLN A 254 26.60 4.56 -0.65
CA GLN A 254 26.38 4.94 -2.05
C GLN A 254 27.24 4.12 -3.00
N GLY A 255 26.77 3.94 -4.23
CA GLY A 255 27.57 3.36 -5.31
C GLY A 255 27.32 3.97 -6.69
N THR A 256 28.30 3.91 -7.58
CA THR A 256 28.18 4.50 -8.92
C THR A 256 27.22 3.73 -9.83
N SER A 257 27.15 2.41 -9.69
CA SER A 257 26.31 1.51 -10.50
C SER A 257 25.19 0.82 -9.70
N GLY A 258 24.93 1.30 -8.49
CA GLY A 258 23.87 0.80 -7.61
C GLY A 258 24.14 1.13 -6.15
N GLY A 259 23.08 1.41 -5.40
CA GLY A 259 23.16 1.65 -3.95
C GLY A 259 23.43 0.39 -3.13
N GLY A 260 24.00 0.57 -1.94
CA GLY A 260 24.29 -0.49 -0.98
C GLY A 260 23.15 -0.78 0.01
N LYS A 261 23.48 -1.40 1.15
CA LYS A 261 22.50 -1.76 2.19
C LYS A 261 22.88 -1.18 3.54
N ILE A 262 21.90 -0.60 4.24
CA ILE A 262 22.05 -0.09 5.60
C ILE A 262 20.94 -0.70 6.46
N PHE A 263 21.31 -1.54 7.42
CA PHE A 263 20.39 -2.17 8.37
C PHE A 263 20.65 -1.65 9.77
N VAL A 264 19.65 -1.02 10.39
CA VAL A 264 19.69 -0.51 11.76
C VAL A 264 18.60 -1.21 12.57
N GLY A 265 19.02 -2.03 13.53
CA GLY A 265 18.14 -2.76 14.43
C GLY A 265 17.48 -4.02 13.84
N GLY A 266 17.23 -4.10 12.53
CA GLY A 266 16.63 -5.28 11.89
C GLY A 266 16.75 -5.27 10.37
N GLY A 267 16.31 -6.35 9.73
CA GLY A 267 16.18 -6.47 8.27
C GLY A 267 14.80 -6.04 7.76
N TRP A 268 14.63 -6.07 6.44
CA TRP A 268 13.40 -5.65 5.77
C TRP A 268 12.20 -6.48 6.26
N GLN A 269 11.13 -5.83 6.70
CA GLN A 269 9.92 -6.47 7.25
C GLN A 269 10.22 -7.50 8.34
N GLY A 270 11.23 -7.22 9.18
CA GLY A 270 11.64 -8.10 10.27
C GLY A 270 12.52 -9.28 9.86
N GLU A 271 13.08 -9.27 8.64
CA GLU A 271 14.06 -10.27 8.22
C GLU A 271 15.22 -10.40 9.23
N VAL A 272 15.54 -11.64 9.61
CA VAL A 272 16.68 -11.96 10.47
C VAL A 272 17.97 -11.92 9.63
N ILE A 273 18.84 -10.95 9.91
CA ILE A 273 20.10 -10.75 9.18
C ILE A 273 21.25 -11.45 9.91
N ASP A 274 21.90 -12.42 9.26
CA ASP A 274 23.01 -13.23 9.78
C ASP A 274 22.74 -13.84 11.17
N GLY A 275 21.50 -14.25 11.45
CA GLY A 275 21.11 -14.82 12.75
C GLY A 275 21.03 -13.81 13.90
N ARG A 276 21.04 -12.50 13.63
CA ARG A 276 20.91 -11.46 14.67
C ARG A 276 19.44 -11.13 14.94
N PRO A 277 19.02 -11.07 16.21
CA PRO A 277 17.66 -10.68 16.56
C PRO A 277 17.41 -9.20 16.25
N SER A 278 16.14 -8.84 16.11
CA SER A 278 15.72 -7.44 15.99
C SER A 278 15.99 -6.67 17.29
N ALA A 279 16.29 -5.38 17.16
CA ALA A 279 16.41 -4.47 18.30
C ALA A 279 15.05 -4.27 18.98
N GLU A 280 15.05 -3.95 20.27
CA GLU A 280 13.86 -3.43 20.96
C GLU A 280 13.77 -1.91 20.81
N ARG A 281 14.90 -1.22 20.62
CA ARG A 281 14.93 0.25 20.53
C ARG A 281 15.84 0.70 19.41
N VAL A 282 15.30 1.52 18.53
CA VAL A 282 16.07 2.24 17.52
C VAL A 282 15.78 3.73 17.65
N LEU A 283 16.83 4.54 17.80
CA LEU A 283 16.76 6.00 17.76
C LEU A 283 17.77 6.54 16.74
N ILE A 284 17.27 7.29 15.76
CA ILE A 284 18.07 8.00 14.77
C ILE A 284 17.77 9.49 14.90
N GLU A 285 18.74 10.26 15.40
CA GLU A 285 18.61 11.70 15.66
C GLU A 285 18.54 12.53 14.36
N GLY A 286 18.02 13.76 14.46
CA GLY A 286 17.59 14.58 13.31
C GLY A 286 18.68 14.95 12.29
N GLY A 287 19.91 15.16 12.74
CA GLY A 287 21.05 15.47 11.86
C GLY A 287 21.69 14.24 11.20
N ALA A 288 21.38 13.02 11.66
CA ALA A 288 22.01 11.81 11.16
C ALA A 288 21.67 11.59 9.68
N THR A 289 22.64 11.09 8.90
CA THR A 289 22.43 10.79 7.48
C THR A 289 22.76 9.34 7.17
N LEU A 290 21.79 8.63 6.59
CA LEU A 290 21.93 7.29 6.04
C LEU A 290 21.73 7.38 4.53
N ASN A 291 22.74 7.02 3.74
CA ASN A 291 22.70 7.19 2.29
C ASN A 291 23.12 5.92 1.55
N ALA A 292 22.18 5.32 0.84
CA ALA A 292 22.35 4.16 -0.02
C ALA A 292 21.99 4.49 -1.47
N SER A 293 22.19 5.72 -1.93
CA SER A 293 21.83 6.14 -3.30
C SER A 293 22.78 5.58 -4.37
N ALA A 294 22.27 5.39 -5.59
CA ALA A 294 23.09 5.21 -6.78
C ALA A 294 23.50 6.59 -7.35
N LEU A 295 24.76 6.74 -7.74
CA LEU A 295 25.32 8.02 -8.20
C LEU A 295 25.14 8.26 -9.71
N ALA A 296 25.39 7.25 -10.55
CA ALA A 296 25.33 7.38 -12.00
C ALA A 296 24.27 6.48 -12.63
N SER A 297 24.45 5.16 -12.60
CA SER A 297 23.50 4.17 -13.11
C SER A 297 23.08 3.20 -12.00
N GLY A 298 21.97 2.50 -12.21
CA GLY A 298 21.50 1.46 -11.29
C GLY A 298 20.54 1.96 -10.21
N HIS A 299 19.96 1.00 -9.51
CA HIS A 299 18.90 1.25 -8.54
C HIS A 299 19.45 1.84 -7.24
N GLY A 300 18.63 2.64 -6.56
CA GLY A 300 18.87 2.98 -5.16
C GLY A 300 18.92 1.71 -4.30
N GLY A 301 19.66 1.78 -3.20
CA GLY A 301 19.89 0.68 -2.28
C GLY A 301 18.76 0.44 -1.28
N THR A 302 19.09 -0.14 -0.14
CA THR A 302 18.11 -0.44 0.92
C THR A 302 18.54 0.20 2.24
N ILE A 303 17.62 0.91 2.90
CA ILE A 303 17.80 1.43 4.26
C ILE A 303 16.67 0.90 5.13
N VAL A 304 17.00 0.30 6.27
CA VAL A 304 16.01 -0.18 7.24
C VAL A 304 16.35 0.36 8.61
N ALA A 305 15.35 0.94 9.27
CA ALA A 305 15.34 1.20 10.70
C ALA A 305 14.18 0.41 11.33
N TRP A 306 14.51 -0.62 12.10
CA TRP A 306 13.54 -1.61 12.55
C TRP A 306 13.73 -1.99 14.02
N SER A 307 12.63 -2.11 14.75
CA SER A 307 12.56 -2.76 16.05
C SER A 307 11.48 -3.84 16.06
N ASP A 308 11.61 -4.82 16.94
CA ASP A 308 10.74 -5.99 17.02
C ASP A 308 9.26 -5.60 17.24
N ILE A 309 8.46 -5.69 16.18
CA ILE A 309 7.03 -5.35 16.21
C ILE A 309 6.20 -6.29 17.10
N THR A 310 6.70 -7.49 17.41
CA THR A 310 5.99 -8.47 18.24
C THR A 310 6.11 -8.16 19.72
N ASN A 311 7.14 -7.38 20.11
CA ASN A 311 7.34 -6.93 21.48
C ASN A 311 6.58 -5.61 21.72
N PRO A 312 5.59 -5.57 22.63
CA PRO A 312 4.79 -4.39 22.92
C PRO A 312 5.57 -3.17 23.44
N ARG A 313 6.83 -3.38 23.85
CA ARG A 313 7.71 -2.31 24.36
C ARG A 313 8.69 -1.78 23.33
N SER A 314 8.68 -2.30 22.11
CA SER A 314 9.61 -1.88 21.08
C SER A 314 9.28 -0.51 20.52
N ILE A 315 10.32 0.27 20.25
CA ILE A 315 10.21 1.61 19.70
C ILE A 315 11.21 1.83 18.58
N THR A 316 10.73 2.39 17.48
CA THR A 316 11.54 2.93 16.40
C THR A 316 11.26 4.42 16.29
N ALA A 317 12.25 5.25 16.59
CA ALA A 317 12.19 6.70 16.48
C ALA A 317 13.23 7.20 15.48
N VAL A 318 12.79 7.84 14.40
CA VAL A 318 13.67 8.27 13.29
C VAL A 318 13.33 9.70 12.91
N ALA A 319 14.30 10.61 13.09
CA ALA A 319 14.22 11.99 12.62
C ALA A 319 15.30 12.32 11.58
N GLY A 320 16.21 11.39 11.30
CA GLY A 320 17.34 11.58 10.38
C GLY A 320 16.96 11.70 8.90
N THR A 321 17.99 11.89 8.07
CA THR A 321 17.87 11.93 6.60
C THR A 321 18.23 10.57 5.99
N LEU A 322 17.28 9.95 5.29
CA LEU A 322 17.40 8.64 4.66
C LEU A 322 17.30 8.78 3.13
N LEU A 323 18.38 8.46 2.42
CA LEU A 323 18.51 8.67 0.97
C LEU A 323 18.75 7.35 0.25
N SER A 324 17.87 6.98 -0.67
CA SER A 324 18.01 5.78 -1.50
C SER A 324 17.61 6.07 -2.95
N LYS A 325 18.27 7.05 -3.56
CA LYS A 325 17.92 7.53 -4.91
C LYS A 325 18.42 6.59 -6.00
N GLY A 326 17.68 6.51 -7.10
CA GLY A 326 18.14 5.90 -8.34
C GLY A 326 19.22 6.74 -9.03
N GLY A 327 20.02 6.09 -9.89
CA GLY A 327 21.10 6.75 -10.62
C GLY A 327 20.60 7.90 -11.52
N GLN A 328 21.45 8.91 -11.73
CA GLN A 328 21.12 10.08 -12.56
C GLN A 328 20.89 9.72 -14.05
N GLN A 329 21.51 8.64 -14.52
CA GLN A 329 21.48 8.20 -15.92
C GLN A 329 20.44 7.09 -16.16
N SER A 330 20.25 6.20 -15.17
CA SER A 330 19.29 5.10 -15.22
C SER A 330 19.09 4.49 -13.83
N GLY A 331 18.01 3.72 -13.68
CA GLY A 331 17.71 2.95 -12.48
C GLY A 331 16.58 3.55 -11.65
N ASP A 332 15.84 2.66 -10.98
CA ASP A 332 14.73 3.02 -10.10
C ASP A 332 15.23 3.49 -8.73
N GLY A 333 14.36 4.16 -7.99
CA GLY A 333 14.60 4.45 -6.59
C GLY A 333 14.71 3.19 -5.76
N GLY A 334 15.40 3.29 -4.63
CA GLY A 334 15.60 2.18 -3.72
C GLY A 334 14.49 2.02 -2.70
N LYS A 335 14.77 1.24 -1.66
CA LYS A 335 13.81 0.91 -0.60
C LYS A 335 14.24 1.51 0.74
N ILE A 336 13.28 2.10 1.44
CA ILE A 336 13.47 2.66 2.78
C ILE A 336 12.36 2.10 3.67
N GLU A 337 12.70 1.60 4.85
CA GLU A 337 11.72 1.12 5.83
C GLU A 337 11.99 1.72 7.21
N THR A 338 10.92 2.20 7.83
CA THR A 338 10.92 2.64 9.23
C THR A 338 9.73 2.01 9.94
N SER A 339 9.98 0.99 10.75
CA SER A 339 8.92 0.17 11.34
C SER A 339 9.28 -0.27 12.76
N GLY A 340 8.26 -0.53 13.57
CA GLY A 340 8.38 -0.88 14.97
C GLY A 340 7.01 -0.93 15.63
N ARG A 341 6.91 -1.52 16.82
CA ARG A 341 5.63 -1.58 17.55
C ARG A 341 5.08 -0.17 17.80
N THR A 342 5.90 0.71 18.38
CA THR A 342 5.68 2.16 18.40
C THR A 342 6.61 2.82 17.39
N LEU A 343 6.04 3.57 16.45
CA LEU A 343 6.78 4.23 15.39
C LEU A 343 6.67 5.75 15.50
N ILE A 344 7.80 6.43 15.66
CA ILE A 344 7.91 7.89 15.68
C ILE A 344 8.76 8.32 14.49
N THR A 345 8.18 9.07 13.55
CA THR A 345 8.90 9.56 12.37
C THR A 345 9.03 11.08 12.33
N ASP A 346 8.63 11.78 13.41
CA ASP A 346 8.55 13.24 13.40
C ASP A 346 9.88 13.90 12.99
N GLY A 347 9.86 14.62 11.87
CA GLY A 347 11.01 15.34 11.33
C GLY A 347 11.91 14.52 10.40
N ILE A 348 11.57 13.25 10.12
CA ILE A 348 12.30 12.41 9.18
C ILE A 348 12.35 13.04 7.79
N ARG A 349 13.46 12.86 7.08
CA ARG A 349 13.61 13.27 5.68
C ARG A 349 13.91 12.07 4.81
N VAL A 350 12.93 11.65 4.02
CA VAL A 350 13.04 10.48 3.15
C VAL A 350 13.08 10.89 1.68
N ASN A 351 14.01 10.30 0.92
CA ASN A 351 14.05 10.45 -0.52
C ASN A 351 14.55 9.17 -1.21
N ALA A 352 13.63 8.48 -1.89
CA ALA A 352 13.91 7.36 -2.77
C ALA A 352 13.54 7.68 -4.23
N SER A 353 13.71 8.93 -4.66
CA SER A 353 13.38 9.34 -6.03
C SER A 353 14.30 8.70 -7.08
N ALA A 354 13.83 8.66 -8.33
CA ALA A 354 14.66 8.37 -9.50
C ALA A 354 14.41 9.40 -10.59
N VAL A 355 15.47 9.76 -11.33
CA VAL A 355 15.39 10.75 -12.41
C VAL A 355 14.88 10.11 -13.71
N GLN A 356 15.38 8.92 -14.04
CA GLN A 356 15.10 8.20 -15.30
C GLN A 356 14.36 6.86 -15.08
N GLY A 357 14.00 6.54 -13.84
CA GLY A 357 13.34 5.29 -13.46
C GLY A 357 12.08 5.53 -12.62
N ASN A 358 11.52 4.44 -12.11
CA ASN A 358 10.38 4.50 -11.21
C ASN A 358 10.81 4.99 -9.83
N ALA A 359 9.89 5.68 -9.14
CA ALA A 359 10.10 6.08 -7.76
C ALA A 359 10.32 4.83 -6.86
N GLY A 360 11.23 4.96 -5.91
CA GLY A 360 11.47 3.99 -4.85
C GLY A 360 10.42 4.08 -3.75
N GLU A 361 10.50 3.19 -2.77
CA GLU A 361 9.48 3.01 -1.73
C GLU A 361 9.99 3.45 -0.35
N TRP A 362 9.12 4.11 0.40
CA TRP A 362 9.19 4.23 1.84
C TRP A 362 8.04 3.45 2.50
N LEU A 363 8.39 2.40 3.24
CA LEU A 363 7.47 1.55 4.00
C LEU A 363 7.45 1.97 5.48
N LEU A 364 6.25 2.14 6.02
CA LEU A 364 5.96 2.25 7.45
C LEU A 364 5.01 1.12 7.82
N ASP A 365 5.35 0.25 8.76
CA ASP A 365 4.52 -0.91 9.13
C ASP A 365 4.38 -1.14 10.65
N PRO A 366 3.81 -0.18 11.42
CA PRO A 366 3.42 -0.40 12.82
C PRO A 366 2.07 -1.17 12.94
N TYR A 367 1.39 -1.12 14.10
CA TYR A 367 0.07 -1.75 14.30
C TYR A 367 -1.10 -0.78 14.03
N ASP A 368 -1.60 -0.01 15.00
CA ASP A 368 -2.58 1.04 14.68
C ASP A 368 -1.85 2.35 14.35
N ILE A 369 -2.41 3.12 13.42
CA ILE A 369 -1.84 4.38 12.93
C ILE A 369 -2.88 5.47 12.96
N GLU A 370 -2.48 6.64 13.45
CA GLU A 370 -3.16 7.89 13.15
C GLU A 370 -2.23 8.84 12.40
N ILE A 371 -2.65 9.30 11.23
CA ILE A 371 -1.97 10.36 10.48
C ILE A 371 -2.52 11.70 10.96
N VAL A 372 -1.68 12.48 11.65
CA VAL A 372 -2.07 13.66 12.41
C VAL A 372 -1.29 14.91 12.00
N ALA A 373 -1.79 16.08 12.41
CA ALA A 373 -1.09 17.35 12.23
C ALA A 373 0.27 17.35 12.92
N SER A 374 1.24 18.09 12.35
CA SER A 374 2.61 18.16 12.88
C SER A 374 2.66 18.60 14.35
N SER A 375 1.84 19.56 14.77
CA SER A 375 1.79 19.98 16.19
C SER A 375 1.47 18.84 17.15
N THR A 376 0.62 17.90 16.74
CA THR A 376 0.23 16.73 17.55
C THR A 376 1.34 15.69 17.53
N ALA A 377 1.87 15.37 16.35
CA ALA A 377 2.96 14.40 16.19
C ALA A 377 4.23 14.85 16.92
N THR A 378 4.66 16.11 16.77
CA THR A 378 5.83 16.67 17.45
C THR A 378 5.66 16.67 18.97
N LYS A 379 4.47 17.04 19.46
CA LYS A 379 4.19 16.95 20.90
C LYS A 379 4.33 15.51 21.39
N TRP A 380 3.69 14.57 20.71
CA TRP A 380 3.77 13.15 21.07
C TRP A 380 5.19 12.59 20.98
N ALA A 381 5.95 12.94 19.94
CA ALA A 381 7.34 12.56 19.77
C ALA A 381 8.18 13.10 20.93
N SER A 382 8.00 14.37 21.29
CA SER A 382 8.71 14.99 22.41
C SER A 382 8.38 14.32 23.74
N GLU A 383 7.11 14.00 24.02
CA GLU A 383 6.71 13.29 25.25
C GLU A 383 7.22 11.84 25.27
N SER A 384 7.19 11.15 24.13
CA SER A 384 7.62 9.75 23.99
C SER A 384 9.14 9.58 24.03
N THR A 385 9.89 10.64 23.74
CA THR A 385 11.37 10.65 23.76
C THR A 385 11.95 11.42 24.96
N SER A 386 11.14 12.19 25.70
CA SER A 386 11.57 13.00 26.85
C SER A 386 11.17 12.37 28.19
N GLY A 387 11.86 11.30 28.60
CA GLY A 387 11.91 10.86 30.00
C GLY A 387 13.10 11.48 30.74
N SER A 388 12.91 11.90 31.99
CA SER A 388 13.90 12.56 32.86
C SER A 388 15.07 11.66 33.32
N ASN A 389 15.37 10.57 32.63
CA ASN A 389 16.52 9.69 32.90
C ASN A 389 17.15 9.24 31.58
N LYS A 390 17.95 10.13 30.96
CA LYS A 390 18.65 9.89 29.69
C LYS A 390 19.78 8.87 29.86
N SER A 391 19.43 7.60 30.00
CA SER A 391 20.34 6.50 29.66
C SER A 391 19.64 5.51 28.73
N TRP A 392 19.51 5.91 27.46
CA TRP A 392 19.02 5.08 26.35
C TRP A 392 19.85 3.79 26.16
N LEU A 393 21.06 3.74 26.75
CA LEU A 393 21.99 2.63 26.68
C LEU A 393 21.98 1.72 27.92
N SER A 394 21.40 2.15 29.07
CA SER A 394 21.70 1.48 30.35
C SER A 394 20.56 1.30 31.36
N ASN A 395 19.27 1.35 31.01
CA ASN A 395 18.24 1.02 32.01
C ASN A 395 16.95 0.37 31.45
N ASP A 396 16.47 -0.62 32.20
CA ASP A 396 15.11 -1.18 32.24
C ASP A 396 14.06 -0.11 32.68
N SER A 397 14.54 1.02 33.21
CA SER A 397 13.80 2.27 33.36
C SER A 397 13.77 3.04 32.03
N VAL A 398 13.12 2.43 31.04
CA VAL A 398 12.68 3.10 29.82
C VAL A 398 11.99 4.42 30.23
N PRO A 399 12.07 5.51 29.43
CA PRO A 399 10.88 6.32 29.20
C PRO A 399 9.80 5.35 28.69
N GLN A 400 9.12 4.65 29.60
CA GLN A 400 8.00 3.83 29.22
C GLN A 400 7.07 4.81 28.49
N PRO A 401 6.64 4.54 27.24
CA PRO A 401 5.33 5.06 26.86
C PRO A 401 4.40 4.62 28.01
N ARG A 402 3.74 5.62 28.59
CA ARG A 402 3.16 5.62 29.95
C ARG A 402 2.51 4.28 30.27
N SER A 403 2.57 3.78 31.51
CA SER A 403 1.69 2.74 32.12
C SER A 403 1.27 1.52 31.24
N GLN A 404 1.29 0.29 31.76
CA GLN A 404 0.85 -0.92 31.02
C GLN A 404 -0.57 -0.86 30.38
N SER A 405 -1.37 0.17 30.67
CA SER A 405 -2.64 0.52 30.01
C SER A 405 -2.51 1.09 28.58
N GLU A 406 -1.33 1.49 28.08
CA GLU A 406 -1.16 2.18 26.77
C GLU A 406 -0.55 1.32 25.64
N THR A 407 -0.35 0.01 25.84
CA THR A 407 0.03 -0.92 24.75
C THR A 407 -1.01 -1.05 23.64
N SER A 408 -2.10 -0.28 23.74
CA SER A 408 -3.22 -0.14 22.81
C SER A 408 -3.19 1.15 21.99
N LEU A 409 -2.28 2.10 22.26
CA LEU A 409 -2.29 3.42 21.58
C LEU A 409 -1.66 3.37 20.18
N PRO A 410 -2.28 4.02 19.17
CA PRO A 410 -1.75 4.05 17.81
C PRO A 410 -0.43 4.83 17.72
N SER A 411 0.38 4.50 16.72
CA SER A 411 1.51 5.34 16.31
C SER A 411 1.00 6.60 15.64
N LEU A 412 1.48 7.78 16.06
CA LEU A 412 1.05 9.05 15.48
C LEU A 412 2.05 9.50 14.41
N ILE A 413 1.65 9.37 13.15
CA ILE A 413 2.49 9.70 12.00
C ILE A 413 2.24 11.16 11.59
N ASN A 414 3.32 11.93 11.50
CA ASN A 414 3.25 13.33 11.07
C ASN A 414 2.91 13.39 9.57
N VAL A 415 1.78 14.00 9.24
CA VAL A 415 1.33 14.15 7.85
C VAL A 415 2.35 14.88 6.97
N GLN A 416 3.12 15.82 7.54
CA GLN A 416 4.08 16.62 6.79
C GLN A 416 5.24 15.76 6.26
N ASP A 417 5.65 14.73 7.02
CA ASP A 417 6.75 13.85 6.61
C ASP A 417 6.32 12.98 5.41
N LEU A 418 5.09 12.45 5.44
CA LEU A 418 4.49 11.73 4.30
C LEU A 418 4.36 12.65 3.08
N SER A 419 3.82 13.85 3.28
CA SER A 419 3.67 14.89 2.24
C SER A 419 5.01 15.27 1.60
N ASN A 420 6.07 15.39 2.40
CA ASN A 420 7.42 15.73 1.94
C ASN A 420 8.05 14.58 1.12
N ALA A 421 7.91 13.34 1.56
CA ALA A 421 8.41 12.18 0.85
C ALA A 421 7.70 12.02 -0.51
N LEU A 422 6.37 12.10 -0.52
CA LEU A 422 5.57 12.12 -1.74
C LEU A 422 6.06 13.26 -2.66
N SER A 423 6.14 14.50 -2.15
CA SER A 423 6.53 15.68 -2.94
C SER A 423 7.97 15.63 -3.47
N GLN A 424 8.79 14.69 -2.99
CA GLN A 424 10.11 14.33 -3.51
C GLN A 424 10.09 13.14 -4.48
N ALA A 425 8.94 12.74 -5.01
CA ALA A 425 8.77 11.57 -5.88
C ALA A 425 9.23 10.25 -5.24
N THR A 426 8.86 10.04 -3.96
CA THR A 426 8.99 8.75 -3.28
C THR A 426 7.60 8.12 -3.16
N ASN A 427 7.47 6.84 -3.50
CA ASN A 427 6.26 6.06 -3.19
C ASN A 427 6.20 5.84 -1.67
N VAL A 428 5.02 5.99 -1.08
CA VAL A 428 4.82 5.83 0.36
C VAL A 428 3.80 4.74 0.60
N THR A 429 4.20 3.72 1.35
CA THR A 429 3.32 2.64 1.82
C THR A 429 3.21 2.76 3.34
N VAL A 430 2.02 3.09 3.81
CA VAL A 430 1.65 3.03 5.23
C VAL A 430 0.85 1.75 5.43
N SER A 431 1.43 0.80 6.14
CA SER A 431 0.90 -0.53 6.38
C SER A 431 0.66 -0.76 7.87
N THR A 432 -0.23 -1.69 8.19
CA THR A 432 -0.44 -2.16 9.56
C THR A 432 -0.36 -3.68 9.65
N GLY A 433 0.31 -4.20 10.66
CA GLY A 433 0.44 -5.64 10.91
C GLY A 433 -0.81 -6.32 11.49
N THR A 434 -0.81 -7.66 11.46
CA THR A 434 -1.83 -8.52 12.09
C THR A 434 -1.34 -9.06 13.43
N GLY A 435 -2.19 -9.03 14.47
CA GLY A 435 -2.06 -9.88 15.67
C GLY A 435 -0.72 -10.00 16.43
N ALA A 436 -0.07 -8.91 16.85
CA ALA A 436 0.87 -9.01 18.01
C ALA A 436 0.05 -9.18 19.30
N PRO A 437 0.66 -9.68 20.40
CA PRO A 437 0.05 -9.64 21.72
C PRO A 437 -0.30 -8.18 22.10
N GLY A 438 -1.56 -7.79 21.91
CA GLY A 438 -2.04 -6.42 22.08
C GLY A 438 -3.51 -6.29 21.64
N THR A 439 -4.16 -5.19 22.00
CA THR A 439 -5.60 -4.93 21.71
C THR A 439 -5.83 -4.13 20.41
N GLN A 440 -4.76 -3.85 19.67
CA GLN A 440 -4.82 -3.05 18.45
C GLN A 440 -5.30 -3.88 17.28
N SER A 441 -6.06 -3.25 16.39
CA SER A 441 -6.79 -3.97 15.36
C SER A 441 -6.17 -3.87 13.97
N GLY A 442 -5.15 -3.04 13.81
CA GLY A 442 -4.52 -2.73 12.54
C GLY A 442 -5.33 -1.71 11.72
N ASP A 443 -5.75 -0.63 12.38
CA ASP A 443 -6.46 0.48 11.73
C ASP A 443 -5.51 1.58 11.27
N ILE A 444 -5.85 2.23 10.15
CA ILE A 444 -5.25 3.49 9.71
C ILE A 444 -6.31 4.59 9.75
N THR A 445 -6.11 5.61 10.58
CA THR A 445 -6.98 6.80 10.63
C THR A 445 -6.28 8.04 10.10
N VAL A 446 -6.85 8.69 9.09
CA VAL A 446 -6.38 9.95 8.51
C VAL A 446 -7.18 11.10 9.10
N LYS A 447 -6.54 11.87 9.99
CA LYS A 447 -7.20 12.99 10.70
C LYS A 447 -7.06 14.33 10.01
N VAL A 448 -6.10 14.45 9.09
CA VAL A 448 -5.77 15.68 8.38
C VAL A 448 -5.41 15.41 6.92
N PRO A 449 -5.56 16.40 6.01
CA PRO A 449 -5.23 16.20 4.60
C PRO A 449 -3.76 15.88 4.34
N ILE A 450 -3.51 14.83 3.56
CA ILE A 450 -2.20 14.49 3.00
C ILE A 450 -2.05 15.25 1.68
N ASN A 451 -1.22 16.29 1.68
CA ASN A 451 -1.06 17.17 0.53
C ASN A 451 0.26 16.90 -0.19
N ARG A 452 0.20 16.64 -1.49
CA ARG A 452 1.36 16.56 -2.38
C ARG A 452 1.38 17.80 -3.28
N SER A 453 2.48 18.54 -3.25
CA SER A 453 2.59 19.84 -3.94
C SER A 453 3.63 19.90 -5.06
N SER A 454 4.53 18.92 -5.18
CA SER A 454 5.60 18.92 -6.20
C SER A 454 6.05 17.50 -6.57
N GLY A 455 7.09 17.39 -7.43
CA GLY A 455 7.76 16.13 -7.80
C GLY A 455 7.06 15.33 -8.90
N SER A 456 7.80 14.42 -9.53
CA SER A 456 7.34 13.44 -10.54
C SER A 456 6.38 12.40 -9.96
N ASP A 457 5.73 11.61 -10.81
CA ASP A 457 4.72 10.62 -10.42
C ASP A 457 5.12 9.79 -9.17
N ALA A 458 4.16 9.58 -8.27
CA ALA A 458 4.34 8.70 -7.10
C ALA A 458 3.03 8.00 -6.74
N THR A 459 3.12 7.05 -5.81
CA THR A 459 1.99 6.30 -5.27
C THR A 459 1.94 6.43 -3.76
N LEU A 460 0.75 6.69 -3.23
CA LEU A 460 0.42 6.54 -1.80
C LEU A 460 -0.42 5.28 -1.63
N THR A 461 0.06 4.35 -0.82
CA THR A 461 -0.68 3.14 -0.42
C THR A 461 -0.95 3.21 1.07
N LEU A 462 -2.23 3.16 1.45
CA LEU A 462 -2.66 2.89 2.82
C LEU A 462 -3.15 1.44 2.84
N LYS A 463 -2.47 0.57 3.59
CA LYS A 463 -2.75 -0.86 3.68
C LYS A 463 -3.04 -1.25 5.13
N ALA A 464 -4.32 -1.27 5.49
CA ALA A 464 -4.75 -1.65 6.83
C ALA A 464 -5.03 -3.15 6.93
N ALA A 465 -4.72 -3.75 8.07
CA ALA A 465 -5.17 -5.10 8.38
C ALA A 465 -6.69 -5.09 8.57
N ARG A 466 -7.22 -4.06 9.25
CA ARG A 466 -8.65 -3.84 9.44
C ARG A 466 -9.13 -2.60 8.68
N ASP A 467 -9.33 -1.46 9.34
CA ASP A 467 -10.02 -0.32 8.74
C ASP A 467 -9.09 0.77 8.21
N ILE A 468 -9.51 1.46 7.14
CA ILE A 468 -8.99 2.76 6.72
C ILE A 468 -10.07 3.81 6.91
N ILE A 469 -9.80 4.81 7.74
CA ILE A 469 -10.80 5.79 8.18
C ILE A 469 -10.30 7.20 7.88
N PHE A 470 -11.12 8.02 7.24
CA PHE A 470 -10.85 9.44 7.00
C PHE A 470 -11.84 10.29 7.81
N ASP A 471 -11.30 11.15 8.68
CA ASP A 471 -12.11 12.09 9.46
C ASP A 471 -12.63 13.24 8.59
N ALA A 472 -13.68 13.92 9.05
CA ALA A 472 -14.23 15.08 8.35
C ALA A 472 -13.16 16.16 8.11
N GLY A 473 -13.05 16.64 6.87
CA GLY A 473 -12.06 17.65 6.47
C GLY A 473 -10.64 17.10 6.22
N SER A 474 -10.42 15.79 6.36
CA SER A 474 -9.19 15.12 5.92
C SER A 474 -9.22 14.82 4.40
N GLY A 475 -8.22 14.11 3.88
CA GLY A 475 -8.19 13.73 2.47
C GLY A 475 -6.80 13.46 1.92
N ILE A 476 -6.71 13.26 0.60
CA ILE A 476 -5.46 13.09 -0.15
C ILE A 476 -5.52 14.04 -1.34
N ASN A 477 -4.63 15.03 -1.41
CA ASN A 477 -4.70 16.06 -2.45
C ASN A 477 -3.37 16.22 -3.17
N ALA A 478 -3.35 15.89 -4.47
CA ALA A 478 -2.29 16.27 -5.38
C ALA A 478 -2.60 17.62 -6.05
N SER A 479 -1.62 18.52 -6.02
CA SER A 479 -1.70 19.86 -6.63
C SER A 479 -0.55 20.16 -7.60
N SER A 480 0.37 19.20 -7.80
CA SER A 480 1.42 19.31 -8.82
C SER A 480 0.89 18.93 -10.21
N SER A 481 1.68 19.11 -11.28
CA SER A 481 1.33 18.67 -12.63
C SER A 481 1.51 17.17 -12.87
N SER A 482 2.09 16.44 -11.91
CA SER A 482 2.38 15.00 -12.01
C SER A 482 1.33 14.17 -11.27
N LYS A 483 1.25 12.89 -11.61
CA LYS A 483 0.20 11.99 -11.12
C LYS A 483 0.52 11.51 -9.70
N LEU A 484 -0.51 11.42 -8.85
CA LEU A 484 -0.44 10.70 -7.58
C LEU A 484 -1.40 9.53 -7.63
N ASN A 485 -0.89 8.30 -7.70
CA ASN A 485 -1.76 7.16 -7.56
C ASN A 485 -2.09 6.90 -6.09
N VAL A 486 -3.30 6.44 -5.82
CA VAL A 486 -3.80 6.20 -4.46
C VAL A 486 -4.37 4.80 -4.35
N VAL A 487 -3.88 4.03 -3.38
CA VAL A 487 -4.35 2.69 -3.05
C VAL A 487 -4.84 2.68 -1.61
N LEU A 488 -6.12 2.39 -1.41
CA LEU A 488 -6.73 2.19 -0.09
C LEU A 488 -7.10 0.71 0.05
N TRP A 489 -6.26 -0.04 0.77
CA TRP A 489 -6.33 -1.48 0.94
C TRP A 489 -6.67 -1.84 2.38
N ALA A 490 -7.95 -1.97 2.69
CA ALA A 490 -8.45 -2.46 3.98
C ALA A 490 -8.55 -4.00 3.99
N ASP A 491 -8.80 -4.62 5.15
CA ASP A 491 -8.98 -6.09 5.24
C ASP A 491 -7.80 -6.87 4.60
N SER A 492 -6.57 -6.35 4.75
CA SER A 492 -5.39 -6.99 4.14
C SER A 492 -4.98 -8.30 4.83
N ASP A 493 -5.64 -8.63 5.93
CA ASP A 493 -5.55 -9.90 6.63
C ASP A 493 -6.65 -10.90 6.25
N ALA A 494 -7.63 -10.48 5.44
CA ALA A 494 -8.82 -11.23 5.08
C ALA A 494 -9.61 -11.78 6.28
N SER A 495 -9.64 -11.04 7.39
CA SER A 495 -10.45 -11.33 8.58
C SER A 495 -11.96 -11.12 8.35
N ALA A 496 -12.34 -10.51 7.23
CA ALA A 496 -13.70 -10.12 6.90
C ALA A 496 -14.26 -9.01 7.81
N GLY A 497 -13.37 -8.18 8.36
CA GLY A 497 -13.69 -7.12 9.31
C GLY A 497 -13.13 -5.74 8.98
N GLY A 498 -12.52 -5.55 7.80
CA GLY A 498 -11.87 -4.30 7.40
C GLY A 498 -12.63 -3.49 6.34
N LYS A 499 -12.94 -2.23 6.66
CA LYS A 499 -13.65 -1.30 5.76
C LYS A 499 -12.84 -0.07 5.38
N VAL A 500 -13.23 0.60 4.31
CA VAL A 500 -12.78 1.97 3.98
C VAL A 500 -13.91 2.96 4.24
N SER A 501 -13.70 3.97 5.08
CA SER A 501 -14.73 4.92 5.50
C SER A 501 -14.27 6.37 5.35
N PHE A 502 -14.98 7.16 4.56
CA PHE A 502 -14.83 8.62 4.50
C PHE A 502 -15.98 9.25 5.28
N ASN A 503 -15.66 9.89 6.40
CA ASN A 503 -16.64 10.43 7.35
C ASN A 503 -16.83 11.94 7.16
N GLY A 504 -17.01 12.38 5.91
CA GLY A 504 -17.22 13.79 5.60
C GLY A 504 -18.54 14.33 6.13
N THR A 505 -18.60 15.64 6.34
CA THR A 505 -19.83 16.38 6.67
C THR A 505 -20.07 17.48 5.62
N SER A 506 -21.26 18.08 5.63
CA SER A 506 -21.58 19.21 4.75
C SER A 506 -20.69 20.44 4.97
N GLN A 507 -20.01 20.53 6.13
CA GLN A 507 -19.08 21.63 6.44
C GLN A 507 -17.61 21.26 6.23
N ALA A 508 -17.29 19.96 6.20
CA ALA A 508 -15.92 19.45 6.12
C ALA A 508 -15.92 18.14 5.31
N THR A 509 -15.72 18.29 4.00
CA THR A 509 -15.70 17.17 3.05
C THR A 509 -14.40 16.37 3.17
N VAL A 510 -14.44 15.09 2.82
CA VAL A 510 -13.21 14.31 2.58
C VAL A 510 -12.86 14.42 1.12
N THR A 511 -11.67 14.93 0.79
CA THR A 511 -11.28 15.17 -0.60
C THR A 511 -10.25 14.15 -1.07
N VAL A 512 -10.39 13.64 -2.29
CA VAL A 512 -9.35 12.87 -2.98
C VAL A 512 -9.10 13.47 -4.35
N ASN A 513 -7.93 14.09 -4.54
CA ASN A 513 -7.46 14.58 -5.83
C ASN A 513 -6.15 13.88 -6.19
N THR A 514 -6.12 13.17 -7.32
CA THR A 514 -4.95 12.40 -7.77
C THR A 514 -4.19 13.04 -8.93
N ASN A 515 -4.68 14.17 -9.46
CA ASN A 515 -4.12 14.86 -10.62
C ASN A 515 -3.74 13.91 -11.79
N GLY A 516 -4.67 13.08 -12.24
CA GLY A 516 -4.44 12.12 -13.32
C GLY A 516 -3.90 10.76 -12.90
N GLY A 517 -3.59 10.55 -11.61
CA GLY A 517 -3.25 9.24 -11.04
C GLY A 517 -4.49 8.38 -10.76
N GLY A 518 -4.32 7.06 -10.74
CA GLY A 518 -5.42 6.13 -10.45
C GLY A 518 -5.84 6.16 -8.97
N LEU A 519 -7.11 5.83 -8.71
CA LEU A 519 -7.63 5.58 -7.36
C LEU A 519 -8.16 4.15 -7.27
N TRP A 520 -7.64 3.39 -6.32
CA TRP A 520 -8.13 2.05 -5.99
C TRP A 520 -8.58 2.00 -4.54
N ILE A 521 -9.78 1.49 -4.30
CA ILE A 521 -10.35 1.25 -2.97
C ILE A 521 -10.85 -0.20 -2.91
N GLY A 522 -10.33 -1.00 -2.01
CA GLY A 522 -10.72 -2.39 -1.88
C GLY A 522 -10.02 -3.09 -0.72
N GLY A 523 -9.88 -4.42 -0.84
CA GLY A 523 -9.30 -5.21 0.24
C GLY A 523 -8.83 -6.62 -0.11
N GLY A 524 -8.84 -7.49 0.89
CA GLY A 524 -8.46 -8.91 0.82
C GLY A 524 -6.96 -9.18 0.96
N ALA A 525 -6.59 -10.39 1.40
CA ALA A 525 -5.21 -10.75 1.68
C ALA A 525 -4.33 -11.02 0.44
N ALA A 526 -4.95 -11.44 -0.66
CA ALA A 526 -4.24 -11.68 -1.91
C ALA A 526 -3.95 -10.36 -2.64
N SER A 527 -2.79 -10.30 -3.29
CA SER A 527 -2.34 -9.14 -4.04
C SER A 527 -2.06 -9.47 -5.49
N THR A 528 -2.26 -8.50 -6.37
CA THR A 528 -1.81 -8.57 -7.75
C THR A 528 -1.14 -7.26 -8.13
N SER A 529 -0.25 -7.33 -9.12
CA SER A 529 0.20 -6.15 -9.84
C SER A 529 -0.95 -5.73 -10.75
N ALA A 530 -1.89 -4.94 -10.24
CA ALA A 530 -2.98 -4.47 -11.06
C ALA A 530 -2.47 -3.36 -11.97
N ASN A 531 -2.61 -3.59 -13.27
CA ASN A 531 -2.78 -2.47 -14.18
C ASN A 531 -4.19 -1.96 -13.90
N TRP A 532 -4.36 -0.73 -13.40
CA TRP A 532 -5.68 -0.15 -13.11
C TRP A 532 -6.52 0.13 -14.37
N ALA A 533 -6.35 -0.66 -15.43
CA ALA A 533 -7.01 -0.48 -16.71
C ALA A 533 -8.33 -1.27 -16.77
N ALA A 534 -9.43 -0.54 -16.95
CA ALA A 534 -10.25 -0.78 -18.12
C ALA A 534 -9.61 0.03 -19.27
N SER A 535 -9.05 -0.66 -20.27
CA SER A 535 -8.47 -0.07 -21.49
C SER A 535 -7.28 0.92 -21.32
N GLY A 536 -6.06 0.38 -21.23
CA GLY A 536 -4.97 0.84 -22.11
C GLY A 536 -3.99 1.96 -21.73
N VAL A 537 -4.12 2.73 -20.63
CA VAL A 537 -3.09 3.77 -20.33
C VAL A 537 -2.74 3.87 -18.85
N ILE A 538 -1.84 3.00 -18.34
CA ILE A 538 -0.94 3.26 -17.20
C ILE A 538 0.38 2.53 -17.44
N THR A 539 1.51 3.23 -17.25
CA THR A 539 2.88 2.78 -17.55
C THR A 539 3.62 2.13 -16.37
N GLN A 540 2.99 2.02 -15.21
CA GLN A 540 3.54 1.36 -14.01
C GLN A 540 2.49 0.44 -13.37
N SER A 541 2.83 -0.84 -13.18
CA SER A 541 2.00 -1.76 -12.40
C SER A 541 2.18 -1.46 -10.92
N HIS A 542 1.09 -1.33 -10.18
CA HIS A 542 1.13 -1.14 -8.73
C HIS A 542 0.46 -2.33 -8.03
N THR A 543 1.02 -2.72 -6.89
CA THR A 543 0.46 -3.80 -6.09
C THR A 543 -0.79 -3.31 -5.37
N VAL A 544 -1.89 -4.01 -5.57
CA VAL A 544 -3.16 -3.79 -4.87
C VAL A 544 -3.75 -5.12 -4.41
N GLY A 545 -4.72 -5.05 -3.50
CA GLY A 545 -5.51 -6.22 -3.13
C GLY A 545 -6.35 -6.74 -4.31
N THR A 546 -6.69 -8.03 -4.30
CA THR A 546 -7.58 -8.63 -5.30
C THR A 546 -9.04 -8.74 -4.81
N GLY A 547 -9.32 -8.37 -3.57
CA GLY A 547 -10.61 -8.53 -2.91
C GLY A 547 -11.36 -7.22 -2.66
N ALA A 548 -12.48 -7.35 -1.96
CA ALA A 548 -13.27 -6.24 -1.46
C ALA A 548 -12.76 -5.79 -0.08
N ALA A 549 -12.92 -4.50 0.24
CA ALA A 549 -12.95 -4.10 1.65
C ALA A 549 -14.23 -4.70 2.23
N SER A 550 -14.11 -5.55 3.24
CA SER A 550 -15.21 -6.39 3.72
C SER A 550 -15.51 -6.15 5.19
N SER A 551 -16.74 -5.75 5.50
CA SER A 551 -17.15 -5.42 6.86
C SER A 551 -18.19 -6.39 7.41
N ALA A 552 -17.98 -6.84 8.65
CA ALA A 552 -18.99 -7.55 9.43
C ALA A 552 -20.07 -6.61 10.00
N SER A 553 -19.85 -5.28 9.99
CA SER A 553 -20.88 -4.30 10.36
C SER A 553 -20.84 -3.00 9.55
N GLY A 554 -21.96 -2.65 8.92
CA GLY A 554 -22.05 -1.52 8.00
C GLY A 554 -21.34 -1.75 6.65
N PRO A 555 -21.13 -0.68 5.84
CA PRO A 555 -20.57 -0.84 4.52
C PRO A 555 -19.10 -1.22 4.50
N GLY A 556 -18.72 -2.07 3.53
CA GLY A 556 -17.32 -2.37 3.24
C GLY A 556 -16.58 -1.14 2.68
N VAL A 557 -17.27 -0.34 1.87
CA VAL A 557 -16.81 1.00 1.48
C VAL A 557 -17.91 2.03 1.75
N LEU A 558 -17.62 3.01 2.61
CA LEU A 558 -18.49 4.16 2.89
C LEU A 558 -17.82 5.44 2.39
N LEU A 559 -18.49 6.17 1.50
CA LEU A 559 -18.06 7.46 1.01
C LEU A 559 -19.12 8.51 1.35
N GLN A 560 -18.98 9.15 2.50
CA GLN A 560 -19.92 10.16 3.00
C GLN A 560 -19.34 11.57 2.81
N ASN A 561 -20.10 12.44 2.14
CA ASN A 561 -19.71 13.80 1.74
C ASN A 561 -18.27 13.86 1.19
N ALA A 562 -17.94 12.87 0.35
CA ALA A 562 -16.66 12.75 -0.29
C ALA A 562 -16.64 13.56 -1.60
N ALA A 563 -15.50 14.16 -1.93
CA ALA A 563 -15.26 14.78 -3.22
C ALA A 563 -14.03 14.16 -3.86
N ILE A 564 -14.25 13.28 -4.84
CA ILE A 564 -13.19 12.54 -5.53
C ILE A 564 -13.04 13.08 -6.95
N ASN A 565 -11.83 13.49 -7.31
CA ASN A 565 -11.47 13.94 -8.66
C ASN A 565 -10.14 13.34 -9.08
N THR A 566 -10.16 12.44 -10.08
CA THR A 566 -8.93 11.80 -10.54
C THR A 566 -8.36 12.36 -11.84
N GLY A 567 -9.00 13.36 -12.47
CA GLY A 567 -8.64 13.79 -13.82
C GLY A 567 -8.61 12.59 -14.78
N ALA A 568 -7.52 12.41 -15.52
CA ALA A 568 -7.33 11.28 -16.43
C ALA A 568 -7.19 9.89 -15.76
N GLY A 569 -7.09 9.82 -14.43
CA GLY A 569 -6.87 8.57 -13.71
C GLY A 569 -8.14 7.73 -13.56
N ASN A 570 -8.00 6.41 -13.66
CA ASN A 570 -9.11 5.47 -13.46
C ASN A 570 -9.49 5.34 -11.98
N ILE A 571 -10.74 4.98 -11.72
CA ILE A 571 -11.27 4.72 -10.37
C ILE A 571 -11.76 3.28 -10.31
N LYS A 572 -11.30 2.53 -9.30
CA LYS A 572 -11.83 1.20 -8.97
C LYS A 572 -12.21 1.13 -7.50
N ILE A 573 -13.45 0.74 -7.22
CA ILE A 573 -13.98 0.63 -5.85
C ILE A 573 -14.64 -0.74 -5.69
N THR A 574 -14.19 -1.52 -4.71
CA THR A 574 -14.76 -2.83 -4.40
C THR A 574 -15.06 -2.94 -2.91
N GLY A 575 -16.34 -3.14 -2.53
CA GLY A 575 -16.76 -3.27 -1.13
C GLY A 575 -17.73 -4.41 -0.90
N SER A 576 -17.67 -5.04 0.26
CA SER A 576 -18.63 -6.07 0.65
C SER A 576 -19.06 -5.97 2.11
N THR A 577 -20.25 -6.51 2.40
CA THR A 577 -20.77 -6.61 3.77
C THR A 577 -21.53 -7.92 3.97
N SER A 578 -21.48 -8.44 5.19
CA SER A 578 -22.19 -9.66 5.62
C SER A 578 -23.00 -9.47 6.91
N ASP A 579 -23.25 -8.22 7.33
CA ASP A 579 -23.88 -7.87 8.62
C ASP A 579 -25.26 -8.53 8.82
N PRO A 580 -25.42 -9.48 9.76
CA PRO A 580 -26.70 -10.17 9.95
C PRO A 580 -27.73 -9.38 10.78
N GLY A 581 -27.36 -8.22 11.35
CA GLY A 581 -28.09 -7.59 12.46
C GLY A 581 -28.52 -6.13 12.26
N MET A 582 -28.28 -5.51 11.10
CA MET A 582 -28.60 -4.11 10.88
C MET A 582 -30.12 -3.84 10.70
N SER A 583 -30.66 -2.93 11.51
CA SER A 583 -31.97 -2.30 11.25
C SER A 583 -31.81 -1.28 10.11
N GLY A 584 -31.91 -1.73 8.86
CA GLY A 584 -31.68 -0.89 7.68
C GLY A 584 -31.38 -1.69 6.41
N SER A 585 -30.63 -1.10 5.47
CA SER A 585 -30.09 -1.87 4.33
C SER A 585 -28.59 -2.04 4.48
N ASN A 586 -28.12 -3.26 4.29
CA ASN A 586 -26.70 -3.60 4.24
C ASN A 586 -26.15 -3.13 2.90
N ASN A 587 -25.07 -2.33 2.91
CA ASN A 587 -24.50 -1.79 1.68
C ASN A 587 -23.11 -2.39 1.45
N GLY A 588 -22.80 -2.96 0.29
CA GLY A 588 -21.40 -3.29 -0.04
C GLY A 588 -20.57 -2.03 -0.22
N VAL A 589 -21.06 -1.13 -1.07
CA VAL A 589 -20.53 0.21 -1.32
C VAL A 589 -21.66 1.25 -1.15
N LEU A 590 -21.44 2.26 -0.31
CA LEU A 590 -22.38 3.35 -0.08
C LEU A 590 -21.74 4.71 -0.38
N PHE A 591 -22.31 5.44 -1.34
CA PHE A 591 -22.07 6.87 -1.53
C PHE A 591 -23.22 7.65 -0.89
N SER A 592 -22.91 8.62 -0.03
CA SER A 592 -23.90 9.47 0.65
C SER A 592 -23.48 10.93 0.56
N GLY A 593 -24.20 11.75 -0.22
CA GLY A 593 -23.85 13.16 -0.42
C GLY A 593 -22.52 13.37 -1.16
N SER A 594 -22.04 12.37 -1.92
CA SER A 594 -20.69 12.35 -2.47
C SER A 594 -20.64 12.73 -3.94
N SER A 595 -19.49 13.26 -4.36
CA SER A 595 -19.20 13.58 -5.76
C SER A 595 -17.99 12.80 -6.28
N LEU A 596 -18.13 12.30 -7.51
CA LEU A 596 -17.09 11.53 -8.20
C LEU A 596 -16.86 12.15 -9.57
N THR A 597 -15.62 12.49 -9.91
CA THR A 597 -15.26 13.06 -11.23
C THR A 597 -14.03 12.37 -11.78
N SER A 598 -14.10 11.87 -13.01
CA SER A 598 -12.95 11.26 -13.70
C SER A 598 -13.12 11.33 -15.21
N ASP A 599 -12.02 11.60 -15.90
CA ASP A 599 -11.88 11.41 -17.35
C ASP A 599 -11.46 9.95 -17.68
N GLY A 600 -10.90 9.24 -16.70
CA GLY A 600 -10.63 7.80 -16.78
C GLY A 600 -11.88 6.93 -16.62
N ALA A 601 -11.68 5.61 -16.70
CA ALA A 601 -12.74 4.63 -16.47
C ALA A 601 -13.10 4.54 -14.99
N ILE A 602 -14.38 4.31 -14.70
CA ILE A 602 -14.89 4.13 -13.34
C ILE A 602 -15.51 2.73 -13.23
N GLU A 603 -14.96 1.91 -12.34
CA GLU A 603 -15.47 0.58 -12.02
C GLU A 603 -15.84 0.51 -10.54
N ILE A 604 -17.11 0.19 -10.25
CA ILE A 604 -17.60 0.01 -8.88
C ILE A 604 -18.22 -1.37 -8.78
N SER A 605 -17.79 -2.15 -7.79
CA SER A 605 -18.34 -3.46 -7.47
C SER A 605 -18.71 -3.50 -5.99
N GLY A 606 -19.94 -3.91 -5.69
CA GLY A 606 -20.43 -3.98 -4.32
C GLY A 606 -21.20 -5.27 -4.06
N ALA A 607 -20.97 -5.91 -2.92
CA ALA A 607 -21.70 -7.10 -2.52
C ALA A 607 -22.31 -6.95 -1.12
N ALA A 608 -23.58 -7.34 -0.96
CA ALA A 608 -24.21 -7.37 0.35
C ALA A 608 -24.89 -8.72 0.60
N THR A 609 -24.66 -9.27 1.79
CA THR A 609 -25.28 -10.50 2.27
C THR A 609 -25.69 -10.34 3.74
N GLY A 610 -26.43 -11.32 4.27
CA GLY A 610 -26.71 -11.41 5.71
C GLY A 610 -27.96 -10.69 6.20
N ALA A 611 -28.55 -9.74 5.45
CA ALA A 611 -29.76 -9.06 5.92
C ALA A 611 -30.91 -10.05 6.21
N THR A 612 -31.55 -9.90 7.38
CA THR A 612 -32.71 -10.70 7.81
C THR A 612 -33.95 -9.81 7.98
N GLY A 613 -35.15 -10.38 7.87
CA GLY A 613 -36.40 -9.61 8.03
C GLY A 613 -36.70 -8.65 6.86
N THR A 614 -37.01 -7.38 7.15
CA THR A 614 -37.34 -6.34 6.16
C THR A 614 -36.11 -5.58 5.61
N ALA A 615 -34.92 -5.92 6.09
CA ALA A 615 -33.67 -5.31 5.67
C ALA A 615 -33.30 -5.77 4.24
N ARG A 616 -32.72 -4.85 3.45
CA ARG A 616 -32.31 -5.12 2.06
C ARG A 616 -30.81 -5.33 1.95
N ASN A 617 -30.41 -6.29 1.12
CA ASN A 617 -29.02 -6.48 0.72
C ASN A 617 -28.75 -5.63 -0.52
N VAL A 618 -28.09 -4.49 -0.35
CA VAL A 618 -27.79 -3.53 -1.40
C VAL A 618 -26.29 -3.63 -1.72
N GLY A 619 -25.92 -4.17 -2.87
CA GLY A 619 -24.50 -4.26 -3.21
C GLY A 619 -23.90 -2.87 -3.39
N VAL A 620 -24.57 -1.99 -4.14
CA VAL A 620 -24.15 -0.59 -4.34
C VAL A 620 -25.33 0.36 -4.16
N ARG A 621 -25.11 1.42 -3.38
CA ARG A 621 -26.08 2.51 -3.19
C ARG A 621 -25.44 3.87 -3.46
N LEU A 622 -26.09 4.67 -4.31
CA LEU A 622 -25.78 6.09 -4.49
C LEU A 622 -26.91 6.90 -3.89
N PHE A 623 -26.67 7.60 -2.77
CA PHE A 623 -27.67 8.38 -2.05
C PHE A 623 -27.30 9.86 -2.08
N GLY A 624 -28.09 10.71 -2.74
CA GLY A 624 -27.77 12.14 -2.87
C GLY A 624 -26.42 12.42 -3.54
N SER A 625 -25.98 11.57 -4.46
CA SER A 625 -24.59 11.58 -4.97
C SER A 625 -24.51 11.90 -6.46
N THR A 626 -23.42 12.58 -6.87
CA THR A 626 -23.23 13.06 -8.25
C THR A 626 -21.96 12.50 -8.87
N PHE A 627 -22.09 11.77 -10.00
CA PHE A 627 -20.97 11.25 -10.77
C PHE A 627 -20.85 12.00 -12.10
N ASN A 628 -19.67 12.58 -12.34
CA ASN A 628 -19.31 13.29 -13.57
C ASN A 628 -18.29 12.45 -14.35
N VAL A 629 -18.77 11.76 -15.38
CA VAL A 629 -17.95 10.89 -16.24
C VAL A 629 -17.49 11.71 -17.46
N LYS A 630 -16.18 11.92 -17.60
CA LYS A 630 -15.62 12.92 -18.53
C LYS A 630 -14.76 12.38 -19.67
N GLY A 631 -14.40 11.10 -19.68
CA GLY A 631 -13.59 10.56 -20.80
C GLY A 631 -13.76 9.09 -21.15
N SER A 632 -14.20 8.22 -20.24
CA SER A 632 -14.31 6.76 -20.49
C SER A 632 -15.65 6.17 -20.00
N ASP A 633 -15.71 4.84 -19.85
CA ASP A 633 -16.90 4.11 -19.42
C ASP A 633 -17.09 4.14 -17.90
N LEU A 634 -18.35 3.99 -17.49
CA LEU A 634 -18.74 3.73 -16.10
C LEU A 634 -19.39 2.35 -16.02
N SER A 635 -18.87 1.49 -15.15
CA SER A 635 -19.44 0.19 -14.84
C SER A 635 -19.73 0.08 -13.35
N ILE A 636 -20.99 -0.20 -13.00
CA ILE A 636 -21.41 -0.48 -11.63
C ILE A 636 -22.01 -1.88 -11.59
N GLN A 637 -21.44 -2.74 -10.76
CA GLN A 637 -21.84 -4.14 -10.59
C GLN A 637 -22.22 -4.36 -9.12
N SER A 638 -23.40 -4.92 -8.89
CA SER A 638 -23.95 -5.13 -7.56
C SER A 638 -24.34 -6.59 -7.35
N THR A 639 -23.82 -7.23 -6.31
CA THR A 639 -24.32 -8.49 -5.78
C THR A 639 -25.32 -8.19 -4.66
N GLY A 640 -26.61 -8.35 -4.94
CA GLY A 640 -27.70 -7.68 -4.22
C GLY A 640 -28.19 -6.44 -4.96
N ASP A 641 -29.08 -5.67 -4.35
CA ASP A 641 -29.76 -4.53 -4.99
C ASP A 641 -28.79 -3.41 -5.38
N LEU A 642 -29.06 -2.77 -6.52
CA LEU A 642 -28.41 -1.55 -6.96
C LEU A 642 -29.37 -0.38 -6.80
N GLU A 643 -29.05 0.60 -5.97
CA GLU A 643 -29.95 1.71 -5.65
C GLU A 643 -29.40 3.08 -6.02
N PHE A 644 -30.26 3.90 -6.63
CA PHE A 644 -29.99 5.25 -7.07
C PHE A 644 -30.99 6.25 -6.48
N GLY A 645 -30.50 6.98 -5.50
CA GLY A 645 -31.21 7.96 -4.71
C GLY A 645 -31.87 7.33 -3.50
N GLY A 646 -32.85 8.04 -2.93
CA GLY A 646 -33.69 7.52 -1.85
C GLY A 646 -35.16 7.86 -2.06
N PRO A 647 -36.05 7.31 -1.22
CA PRO A 647 -37.49 7.58 -1.31
C PRO A 647 -37.86 9.05 -1.04
N SER A 648 -36.93 9.85 -0.48
CA SER A 648 -37.06 11.30 -0.33
C SER A 648 -36.29 12.02 -1.43
N TYR A 649 -36.90 13.06 -2.01
CA TYR A 649 -36.34 13.92 -3.07
C TYR A 649 -35.06 14.67 -2.65
N ALA A 650 -34.77 14.79 -1.36
CA ALA A 650 -33.51 15.38 -0.88
C ALA A 650 -32.27 14.54 -1.25
N ASN A 651 -32.48 13.28 -1.67
CA ASN A 651 -31.42 12.31 -1.89
C ASN A 651 -31.29 11.89 -3.36
N MET A 652 -31.60 12.78 -4.30
CA MET A 652 -31.47 12.52 -5.74
C MET A 652 -30.02 12.23 -6.13
N SER A 653 -29.82 11.19 -6.94
CA SER A 653 -28.50 10.83 -7.45
C SER A 653 -28.40 11.07 -8.96
N THR A 654 -27.28 11.61 -9.41
CA THR A 654 -27.10 12.02 -10.80
C THR A 654 -25.83 11.40 -11.38
N ILE A 655 -25.94 10.69 -12.51
CA ILE A 655 -24.80 10.41 -13.36
C ILE A 655 -24.89 11.31 -14.59
N THR A 656 -23.87 12.13 -14.79
CA THR A 656 -23.77 13.02 -15.94
C THR A 656 -22.50 12.74 -16.70
N ARG A 657 -22.65 12.57 -18.01
CA ARG A 657 -21.54 12.46 -18.94
C ARG A 657 -21.28 13.78 -19.66
N SER A 658 -20.01 14.19 -19.71
CA SER A 658 -19.61 15.52 -20.22
C SER A 658 -18.54 15.48 -21.33
N THR A 659 -18.58 14.48 -22.22
CA THR A 659 -17.54 14.23 -23.25
C THR A 659 -18.15 14.19 -24.66
N THR A 660 -17.37 14.53 -25.69
CA THR A 660 -17.82 14.49 -27.09
C THR A 660 -17.71 13.11 -27.74
N GLY A 661 -16.91 12.19 -27.18
CA GLY A 661 -16.72 10.81 -27.68
C GLY A 661 -17.87 9.87 -27.33
N SER A 662 -17.88 8.63 -27.83
CA SER A 662 -18.85 7.60 -27.40
C SER A 662 -18.37 6.89 -26.14
N SER A 663 -19.26 6.55 -25.20
CA SER A 663 -18.93 5.71 -24.06
C SER A 663 -20.16 5.02 -23.49
N ASP A 664 -19.92 4.07 -22.60
CA ASP A 664 -20.94 3.21 -22.03
C ASP A 664 -21.13 3.48 -20.53
N ILE A 665 -22.39 3.58 -20.10
CA ILE A 665 -22.79 3.45 -18.70
C ILE A 665 -23.45 2.08 -18.56
N VAL A 666 -22.85 1.21 -17.74
CA VAL A 666 -23.32 -0.14 -17.49
C VAL A 666 -23.68 -0.27 -16.01
N LEU A 667 -24.96 -0.48 -15.73
CA LEU A 667 -25.49 -0.70 -14.40
C LEU A 667 -26.03 -2.13 -14.32
N LYS A 668 -25.41 -2.96 -13.49
CA LYS A 668 -25.76 -4.37 -13.32
C LYS A 668 -25.97 -4.71 -11.86
N SER A 669 -27.00 -5.51 -11.61
CA SER A 669 -27.31 -6.07 -10.29
C SER A 669 -27.58 -7.56 -10.45
N THR A 670 -27.26 -8.40 -9.46
CA THR A 670 -27.75 -9.79 -9.40
C THR A 670 -29.16 -9.88 -8.81
N SER A 671 -29.67 -8.78 -8.23
CA SER A 671 -31.02 -8.64 -7.67
C SER A 671 -31.72 -7.45 -8.34
N ASP A 672 -32.32 -6.51 -7.61
CA ASP A 672 -33.04 -5.39 -8.23
C ASP A 672 -32.09 -4.26 -8.66
N VAL A 673 -32.51 -3.48 -9.66
CA VAL A 673 -31.98 -2.14 -9.93
C VAL A 673 -33.08 -1.12 -9.72
N LEU A 674 -32.88 -0.19 -8.79
CA LEU A 674 -33.90 0.80 -8.41
C LEU A 674 -33.37 2.21 -8.57
N LEU A 675 -34.04 3.00 -9.40
CA LEU A 675 -33.85 4.44 -9.48
C LEU A 675 -35.05 5.12 -8.83
N PHE A 676 -34.79 5.92 -7.81
CA PHE A 676 -35.79 6.67 -7.05
C PHE A 676 -36.01 8.08 -7.61
N SER A 677 -37.07 8.72 -7.15
CA SER A 677 -37.58 9.97 -7.69
C SER A 677 -36.53 11.06 -7.80
N GLY A 678 -36.44 11.67 -8.99
CA GLY A 678 -35.50 12.72 -9.32
C GLY A 678 -34.08 12.25 -9.65
N SER A 679 -33.76 10.97 -9.49
CA SER A 679 -32.49 10.44 -9.97
C SER A 679 -32.40 10.54 -11.49
N SER A 680 -31.21 10.86 -11.99
CA SER A 680 -31.00 11.07 -13.43
C SER A 680 -29.72 10.45 -13.95
N ILE A 681 -29.78 9.88 -15.16
CA ILE A 681 -28.62 9.45 -15.93
C ILE A 681 -28.68 10.18 -17.27
N GLY A 682 -27.58 10.79 -17.69
CA GLY A 682 -27.58 11.33 -19.03
C GLY A 682 -26.26 11.91 -19.50
N SER A 683 -26.31 12.46 -20.71
CA SER A 683 -25.16 13.05 -21.36
C SER A 683 -25.46 14.50 -21.76
N ASN A 684 -24.58 15.41 -21.41
CA ASN A 684 -24.61 16.79 -21.94
C ASN A 684 -24.06 16.85 -23.37
N TYR A 685 -23.11 15.95 -23.70
CA TYR A 685 -22.37 15.92 -24.95
C TYR A 685 -22.18 14.47 -25.46
N GLY A 686 -21.96 14.30 -26.77
CA GLY A 686 -21.56 13.02 -27.39
C GLY A 686 -22.57 11.87 -27.30
N ALA A 687 -22.25 10.74 -27.94
CA ALA A 687 -23.08 9.54 -27.91
C ALA A 687 -22.96 8.78 -26.58
N LEU A 688 -24.04 8.50 -25.87
CA LEU A 688 -24.05 7.73 -24.62
C LEU A 688 -24.83 6.42 -24.81
N ASN A 689 -24.19 5.27 -24.68
CA ASN A 689 -24.92 4.03 -24.50
C ASN A 689 -25.20 3.84 -23.01
N THR A 690 -26.42 3.49 -22.64
CA THR A 690 -26.79 3.20 -21.25
C THR A 690 -27.44 1.84 -21.19
N SER A 691 -26.91 1.00 -20.32
CA SER A 691 -27.37 -0.37 -20.09
C SER A 691 -27.74 -0.54 -18.63
N VAL A 692 -28.98 -0.90 -18.34
CA VAL A 692 -29.48 -1.14 -16.98
C VAL A 692 -30.06 -2.53 -16.90
N TRP A 693 -29.40 -3.41 -16.14
CA TRP A 693 -29.78 -4.82 -16.03
C TRP A 693 -29.85 -5.30 -14.59
N SER A 694 -30.97 -5.91 -14.24
CA SER A 694 -31.05 -6.86 -13.13
C SER A 694 -30.80 -8.28 -13.63
N ASN A 695 -30.14 -9.07 -12.78
CA ASN A 695 -29.73 -10.45 -12.96
C ASN A 695 -28.99 -10.73 -14.28
N SER A 696 -27.74 -10.25 -14.38
CA SER A 696 -26.91 -10.40 -15.58
C SER A 696 -26.46 -11.83 -15.90
N ASP A 697 -26.62 -12.78 -14.96
CA ASP A 697 -25.95 -14.08 -15.00
C ASP A 697 -26.91 -15.28 -15.17
N ALA A 698 -28.23 -15.09 -15.01
CA ALA A 698 -29.25 -16.08 -15.37
C ALA A 698 -30.64 -15.45 -15.55
N VAL A 699 -31.52 -16.11 -16.29
CA VAL A 699 -32.85 -15.64 -16.73
C VAL A 699 -33.88 -15.63 -15.57
N SER A 700 -33.46 -15.39 -14.33
CA SER A 700 -34.19 -15.90 -13.18
C SER A 700 -33.95 -15.11 -11.87
N GLY A 701 -34.57 -13.92 -11.73
CA GLY A 701 -34.79 -13.19 -10.45
C GLY A 701 -34.08 -11.84 -10.31
N GLY A 702 -34.83 -10.73 -10.40
CA GLY A 702 -34.39 -9.33 -10.18
C GLY A 702 -35.17 -8.34 -11.06
N LYS A 703 -35.74 -7.28 -10.49
CA LYS A 703 -36.55 -6.24 -11.16
C LYS A 703 -35.74 -4.98 -11.47
N VAL A 704 -36.00 -4.33 -12.61
CA VAL A 704 -35.61 -2.93 -12.81
C VAL A 704 -36.80 -2.02 -12.52
N SER A 705 -36.67 -1.07 -11.60
CA SER A 705 -37.72 -0.12 -11.23
C SER A 705 -37.23 1.32 -11.37
N LEU A 706 -37.95 2.11 -12.16
CA LEU A 706 -37.76 3.57 -12.27
C LEU A 706 -38.97 4.24 -11.62
N ASN A 707 -38.82 4.67 -10.36
CA ASN A 707 -39.92 5.15 -9.53
C ASN A 707 -39.80 6.66 -9.29
N GLY A 708 -40.37 7.44 -10.19
CA GLY A 708 -40.54 8.88 -10.07
C GLY A 708 -41.85 9.28 -9.39
N THR A 709 -42.03 10.59 -9.29
CA THR A 709 -43.32 11.23 -8.94
C THR A 709 -43.65 12.30 -9.98
N SER A 710 -44.87 12.82 -9.96
CA SER A 710 -45.27 13.92 -10.86
C SER A 710 -44.39 15.17 -10.75
N SER A 711 -43.75 15.39 -9.60
CA SER A 711 -42.85 16.53 -9.36
C SER A 711 -41.37 16.19 -9.63
N TYR A 712 -40.99 14.92 -9.49
CA TYR A 712 -39.60 14.46 -9.58
C TYR A 712 -39.53 13.16 -10.38
N ALA A 713 -39.48 13.30 -11.70
CA ALA A 713 -39.36 12.18 -12.61
C ALA A 713 -37.97 11.52 -12.51
N VAL A 714 -37.92 10.20 -12.68
CA VAL A 714 -36.65 9.52 -12.96
C VAL A 714 -36.30 9.76 -14.41
N THR A 715 -35.10 10.25 -14.71
CA THR A 715 -34.74 10.66 -16.07
C THR A 715 -33.54 9.88 -16.61
N ILE A 716 -33.66 9.27 -17.79
CA ILE A 716 -32.52 8.72 -18.53
C ILE A 716 -32.49 9.35 -19.91
N ASN A 717 -31.49 10.19 -20.16
CA ASN A 717 -31.34 10.93 -21.40
C ASN A 717 -30.04 10.53 -22.11
N THR A 718 -30.14 9.68 -23.12
CA THR A 718 -28.99 9.33 -23.96
C THR A 718 -28.95 10.21 -25.20
N LYS A 719 -27.83 10.88 -25.44
CA LYS A 719 -27.60 11.59 -26.70
C LYS A 719 -26.94 10.60 -27.65
N GLY A 720 -27.37 10.44 -28.90
CA GLY A 720 -26.77 9.60 -29.95
C GLY A 720 -26.75 8.07 -29.74
N GLY A 721 -26.64 7.59 -28.51
CA GLY A 721 -26.41 6.18 -28.17
C GLY A 721 -27.66 5.44 -27.71
N THR A 722 -27.53 4.13 -27.57
CA THR A 722 -28.65 3.22 -27.27
C THR A 722 -28.96 3.19 -25.78
N LEU A 723 -30.24 3.09 -25.45
CA LEU A 723 -30.72 2.81 -24.09
C LEU A 723 -31.26 1.40 -24.04
N SER A 724 -30.60 0.52 -23.29
CA SER A 724 -31.04 -0.85 -23.05
C SER A 724 -31.40 -1.05 -21.58
N ILE A 725 -32.60 -1.56 -21.32
CA ILE A 725 -33.06 -1.89 -19.98
C ILE A 725 -33.54 -3.34 -19.98
N GLY A 726 -33.17 -4.14 -18.99
CA GLY A 726 -33.81 -5.43 -18.81
C GLY A 726 -33.82 -5.98 -17.39
N GLY A 727 -34.83 -6.79 -17.11
CA GLY A 727 -34.99 -7.49 -15.83
C GLY A 727 -35.77 -8.78 -15.97
N GLY A 728 -35.67 -9.69 -14.99
CA GLY A 728 -36.17 -11.06 -15.07
C GLY A 728 -36.66 -11.67 -13.76
N SER A 729 -37.46 -12.74 -13.80
CA SER A 729 -37.98 -13.45 -12.62
C SER A 729 -37.61 -14.95 -12.60
N GLY A 730 -37.13 -15.45 -11.46
CA GLY A 730 -36.87 -16.88 -11.25
C GLY A 730 -35.74 -17.25 -10.23
N GLY A 731 -35.74 -16.69 -9.03
CA GLY A 731 -34.81 -17.12 -7.98
C GLY A 731 -35.38 -16.77 -6.62
N SER A 732 -35.37 -17.74 -5.69
CA SER A 732 -35.98 -17.65 -4.36
C SER A 732 -35.43 -16.47 -3.55
N MET A 733 -36.27 -15.49 -3.24
CA MET A 733 -36.07 -14.61 -2.08
C MET A 733 -36.38 -15.42 -0.81
N THR A 734 -35.35 -15.87 -0.10
CA THR A 734 -35.51 -16.29 1.30
C THR A 734 -35.55 -15.05 2.18
N GLY A 735 -36.73 -14.45 2.31
CA GLY A 735 -36.96 -13.28 3.14
C GLY A 735 -38.44 -12.94 3.13
N SER A 736 -39.19 -13.47 4.10
CA SER A 736 -40.63 -13.24 4.23
C SER A 736 -40.91 -11.91 4.94
N ALA A 737 -41.34 -10.90 4.20
CA ALA A 737 -42.27 -9.88 4.66
C ALA A 737 -42.92 -9.18 3.45
N GLU A 738 -44.25 -9.28 3.39
CA GLU A 738 -45.19 -8.71 2.41
C GLU A 738 -45.28 -9.40 1.02
N SER A 739 -46.09 -10.47 1.00
CA SER A 739 -47.11 -10.76 -0.02
C SER A 739 -46.72 -10.66 -1.52
N LEU A 740 -46.18 -11.76 -2.07
CA LEU A 740 -46.61 -12.41 -3.33
C LEU A 740 -46.85 -11.62 -4.65
N ASP A 741 -46.38 -10.39 -4.85
CA ASP A 741 -46.49 -9.74 -6.18
C ASP A 741 -45.12 -9.35 -6.77
N GLN A 742 -44.41 -10.34 -7.31
CA GLN A 742 -43.15 -10.20 -8.06
C GLN A 742 -43.39 -9.78 -9.52
N SER A 743 -44.00 -8.61 -9.72
CA SER A 743 -44.43 -8.13 -11.01
C SER A 743 -44.57 -6.61 -11.02
N PRO A 744 -44.11 -5.88 -12.05
CA PRO A 744 -43.50 -6.35 -13.31
C PRO A 744 -41.98 -6.59 -13.22
N GLY A 745 -41.38 -7.25 -14.23
CA GLY A 745 -39.92 -7.41 -14.35
C GLY A 745 -39.19 -6.10 -14.69
N VAL A 746 -39.84 -5.21 -15.42
CA VAL A 746 -39.45 -3.79 -15.55
C VAL A 746 -40.66 -2.93 -15.19
N ALA A 747 -40.54 -2.06 -14.18
CA ALA A 747 -41.56 -1.09 -13.79
C ALA A 747 -41.06 0.33 -14.01
N MET A 748 -41.93 1.18 -14.57
CA MET A 748 -41.70 2.60 -14.68
C MET A 748 -42.94 3.35 -14.21
N SER A 749 -42.74 4.29 -13.29
CA SER A 749 -43.77 5.22 -12.82
C SER A 749 -43.18 6.61 -12.82
N TYR A 750 -43.77 7.55 -13.56
CA TYR A 750 -43.21 8.90 -13.75
C TYR A 750 -41.72 8.88 -14.18
N ALA A 751 -41.38 7.99 -15.11
CA ALA A 751 -40.04 7.94 -15.70
C ALA A 751 -40.02 8.64 -17.07
N SER A 752 -38.92 9.30 -17.39
CA SER A 752 -38.65 9.91 -18.70
C SER A 752 -37.40 9.28 -19.30
N LEU A 753 -37.59 8.46 -20.32
CA LEU A 753 -36.52 7.87 -21.14
C LEU A 753 -36.48 8.59 -22.48
N ARG A 754 -35.38 9.26 -22.78
CA ARG A 754 -35.19 9.97 -24.04
C ARG A 754 -33.88 9.59 -24.70
N THR A 755 -33.93 9.36 -26.00
CA THR A 755 -32.73 9.15 -26.83
C THR A 755 -32.71 10.16 -27.99
N GLU A 756 -31.56 10.78 -28.27
CA GLU A 756 -31.35 11.69 -29.42
C GLU A 756 -30.54 10.97 -30.52
N GLY A 757 -31.18 10.14 -31.35
CA GLY A 757 -30.58 9.41 -32.48
C GLY A 757 -30.42 7.91 -32.25
N GLY A 758 -30.34 7.47 -30.99
CA GLY A 758 -30.21 6.07 -30.60
C GLY A 758 -31.55 5.37 -30.37
N ALA A 759 -31.54 4.04 -30.23
CA ALA A 759 -32.73 3.24 -29.95
C ALA A 759 -33.00 3.06 -28.45
N ILE A 760 -34.27 2.83 -28.08
CA ILE A 760 -34.68 2.34 -26.76
C ILE A 760 -35.03 0.86 -26.89
N ALA A 761 -34.38 0.01 -26.10
CA ALA A 761 -34.66 -1.43 -26.03
C ALA A 761 -34.99 -1.84 -24.59
N ILE A 762 -36.16 -2.42 -24.38
CA ILE A 762 -36.61 -2.93 -23.06
C ILE A 762 -36.89 -4.43 -23.19
N LYS A 763 -36.23 -5.22 -22.34
CA LYS A 763 -36.44 -6.68 -22.23
C LYS A 763 -36.84 -7.02 -20.81
N ALA A 764 -38.13 -7.22 -20.58
CA ALA A 764 -38.68 -7.45 -19.26
C ALA A 764 -39.28 -8.85 -19.16
N LYS A 765 -38.98 -9.58 -18.09
CA LYS A 765 -39.60 -10.85 -17.76
C LYS A 765 -40.11 -10.83 -16.32
N GLY A 766 -41.41 -10.97 -16.12
CA GLY A 766 -42.04 -10.91 -14.79
C GLY A 766 -43.03 -12.05 -14.53
N THR A 767 -43.62 -12.07 -13.33
CA THR A 767 -44.52 -13.16 -12.92
C THR A 767 -45.97 -12.95 -13.33
N THR A 768 -46.56 -11.77 -13.14
CA THR A 768 -47.93 -11.44 -13.63
C THR A 768 -47.91 -10.40 -14.74
N THR A 769 -46.92 -9.52 -14.76
CA THR A 769 -46.71 -8.48 -15.78
C THR A 769 -45.26 -8.52 -16.26
N GLY A 770 -45.03 -8.49 -17.58
CA GLY A 770 -43.67 -8.43 -18.13
C GLY A 770 -43.05 -7.05 -17.90
N ALA A 771 -43.56 -6.04 -18.60
CA ALA A 771 -43.18 -4.63 -18.44
C ALA A 771 -44.40 -3.77 -18.07
N ARG A 772 -44.24 -2.80 -17.16
CA ARG A 772 -45.28 -1.81 -16.84
C ARG A 772 -44.75 -0.39 -16.98
N PHE A 773 -45.57 0.46 -17.58
CA PHE A 773 -45.36 1.89 -17.74
C PHE A 773 -46.58 2.64 -17.20
N ASP A 774 -46.38 3.50 -16.21
CA ASP A 774 -47.42 4.35 -15.64
C ASP A 774 -46.94 5.80 -15.61
N ASN A 775 -47.74 6.72 -16.18
CA ASN A 775 -47.38 8.14 -16.36
C ASN A 775 -45.93 8.36 -16.84
N SER A 776 -45.43 7.50 -17.73
CA SER A 776 -44.02 7.47 -18.14
C SER A 776 -43.85 7.78 -19.62
N THR A 777 -42.77 8.46 -19.97
CA THR A 777 -42.47 8.92 -21.33
C THR A 777 -41.25 8.19 -21.88
N LEU A 778 -41.38 7.55 -23.04
CA LEU A 778 -40.31 6.89 -23.79
C LEU A 778 -40.25 7.51 -25.19
N ILE A 779 -39.20 8.26 -25.49
CA ILE A 779 -39.06 8.95 -26.78
C ILE A 779 -37.70 8.62 -27.40
N ALA A 780 -37.72 7.99 -28.58
CA ALA A 780 -36.52 7.83 -29.40
C ALA A 780 -36.56 8.79 -30.60
N SER A 781 -35.67 9.79 -30.62
CA SER A 781 -35.61 10.77 -31.70
C SER A 781 -34.66 10.28 -32.81
N GLY A 782 -35.17 9.60 -33.83
CA GLY A 782 -34.40 9.07 -34.96
C GLY A 782 -33.98 7.60 -34.82
N GLY A 783 -34.37 6.94 -33.73
CA GLY A 783 -34.10 5.53 -33.44
C GLY A 783 -35.38 4.73 -33.15
N ALA A 784 -35.27 3.41 -33.09
CA ALA A 784 -36.40 2.53 -32.82
C ALA A 784 -36.72 2.42 -31.32
N VAL A 785 -37.97 2.10 -30.98
CA VAL A 785 -38.37 1.69 -29.62
C VAL A 785 -38.82 0.23 -29.67
N ALA A 786 -38.10 -0.65 -28.99
CA ALA A 786 -38.40 -2.08 -28.94
C ALA A 786 -38.64 -2.54 -27.50
N ILE A 787 -39.85 -2.99 -27.19
CA ILE A 787 -40.24 -3.47 -25.86
C ILE A 787 -40.69 -4.92 -25.97
N THR A 788 -40.03 -5.80 -25.22
CA THR A 788 -40.44 -7.19 -25.04
C THR A 788 -40.82 -7.42 -23.59
N GLY A 789 -42.05 -7.83 -23.34
CA GLY A 789 -42.57 -8.15 -22.01
C GLY A 789 -43.00 -9.61 -21.96
N GLU A 790 -42.22 -10.44 -21.28
CA GLU A 790 -42.45 -11.87 -21.08
C GLU A 790 -43.04 -12.13 -19.70
N VAL A 791 -44.01 -13.05 -19.62
CA VAL A 791 -44.56 -13.55 -18.37
C VAL A 791 -44.16 -15.01 -18.22
N SER A 792 -43.52 -15.39 -17.11
CA SER A 792 -42.97 -16.75 -16.93
C SER A 792 -43.99 -17.77 -16.42
N THR A 793 -44.79 -17.40 -15.42
CA THR A 793 -45.65 -18.31 -14.66
C THR A 793 -46.86 -17.56 -14.10
N CYS A 794 -47.99 -17.57 -14.81
CA CYS A 794 -49.21 -16.91 -14.34
C CYS A 794 -50.46 -17.66 -14.80
N SER A 795 -51.41 -17.86 -13.87
CA SER A 795 -52.63 -18.65 -14.07
C SER A 795 -53.83 -17.81 -14.50
N SER A 796 -53.86 -16.51 -14.19
CA SER A 796 -54.91 -15.56 -14.60
C SER A 796 -54.41 -14.11 -14.48
N GLY A 797 -54.93 -13.19 -15.31
CA GLY A 797 -54.62 -11.77 -15.25
C GLY A 797 -53.24 -11.40 -15.81
N CYS A 798 -52.66 -12.24 -16.66
CA CYS A 798 -51.28 -12.06 -17.12
C CYS A 798 -51.19 -10.96 -18.18
N VAL A 799 -50.27 -10.01 -18.01
CA VAL A 799 -50.06 -8.91 -18.96
C VAL A 799 -48.63 -8.90 -19.48
N GLY A 800 -48.42 -9.03 -20.79
CA GLY A 800 -47.06 -8.95 -21.35
C GLY A 800 -46.48 -7.56 -21.15
N ILE A 801 -47.18 -6.55 -21.65
CA ILE A 801 -46.84 -5.13 -21.53
C ILE A 801 -48.06 -4.35 -21.05
N GLU A 802 -47.94 -3.62 -19.94
CA GLU A 802 -48.99 -2.75 -19.40
C GLU A 802 -48.59 -1.28 -19.55
N VAL A 803 -49.45 -0.47 -20.18
CA VAL A 803 -49.30 0.99 -20.35
C VAL A 803 -50.52 1.68 -19.77
N THR A 804 -50.30 2.48 -18.73
CA THR A 804 -51.31 3.13 -17.91
C THR A 804 -50.99 4.60 -17.66
N GLY A 805 -51.97 5.37 -17.16
CA GLY A 805 -51.81 6.80 -16.93
C GLY A 805 -51.55 7.59 -18.22
N ALA A 806 -50.96 8.77 -18.08
CA ALA A 806 -50.53 9.63 -19.19
C ALA A 806 -49.18 9.18 -19.77
N SER A 807 -49.01 7.89 -20.04
CA SER A 807 -47.77 7.35 -20.61
C SER A 807 -47.66 7.62 -22.11
N GLU A 808 -46.45 7.89 -22.59
CA GLU A 808 -46.15 8.16 -24.00
C GLU A 808 -45.03 7.22 -24.48
N ILE A 809 -45.21 6.58 -25.62
CA ILE A 809 -44.17 5.79 -26.31
C ILE A 809 -44.09 6.29 -27.74
N SER A 810 -42.97 6.90 -28.12
CA SER A 810 -42.83 7.61 -29.38
C SER A 810 -41.47 7.39 -30.05
N SER A 811 -41.49 7.42 -31.38
CA SER A 811 -40.32 7.44 -32.25
C SER A 811 -40.49 8.62 -33.21
N ILE A 812 -39.68 9.66 -33.05
CA ILE A 812 -39.83 10.96 -33.73
C ILE A 812 -38.57 11.31 -34.54
N GLY A 813 -38.63 12.31 -35.43
CA GLY A 813 -37.46 12.78 -36.20
C GLY A 813 -37.49 12.41 -37.69
N SER A 814 -36.45 12.82 -38.44
CA SER A 814 -36.38 12.69 -39.90
C SER A 814 -36.15 11.25 -40.41
N SER A 815 -35.63 10.37 -39.55
CA SER A 815 -35.45 8.93 -39.79
C SER A 815 -36.19 8.14 -38.71
N GLN A 816 -37.53 8.13 -38.75
CA GLN A 816 -38.34 7.46 -37.73
C GLN A 816 -37.98 5.96 -37.67
N GLY A 817 -37.62 5.48 -36.48
CA GLY A 817 -37.48 4.05 -36.22
C GLY A 817 -38.81 3.40 -35.89
N ASN A 818 -38.90 2.07 -36.03
CA ASN A 818 -40.13 1.34 -35.70
C ASN A 818 -40.38 1.31 -34.18
N ILE A 819 -41.65 1.42 -33.79
CA ILE A 819 -42.10 1.07 -32.43
C ILE A 819 -42.58 -0.39 -32.47
N THR A 820 -41.93 -1.25 -31.69
CA THR A 820 -42.20 -2.69 -31.64
C THR A 820 -42.54 -3.10 -30.21
N LEU A 821 -43.77 -3.57 -29.99
CA LEU A 821 -44.24 -4.07 -28.70
C LEU A 821 -44.50 -5.58 -28.81
N ARG A 822 -43.80 -6.40 -28.03
CA ARG A 822 -43.91 -7.87 -28.04
C ARG A 822 -44.24 -8.40 -26.65
N GLY A 823 -45.51 -8.71 -26.41
CA GLY A 823 -45.96 -9.42 -25.22
C GLY A 823 -45.88 -10.94 -25.40
N ILE A 824 -45.20 -11.64 -24.50
CA ILE A 824 -45.06 -13.12 -24.51
C ILE A 824 -45.68 -13.64 -23.21
N ILE A 825 -46.69 -14.51 -23.30
CA ILE A 825 -47.47 -14.97 -22.13
C ILE A 825 -47.57 -16.50 -22.15
N PRO A 826 -47.60 -17.19 -20.99
CA PRO A 826 -47.80 -18.64 -20.93
C PRO A 826 -49.18 -19.02 -21.49
N THR A 827 -49.22 -20.14 -22.21
CA THR A 827 -50.44 -20.70 -22.81
C THR A 827 -51.45 -21.20 -21.77
N THR A 828 -51.04 -21.30 -20.50
CA THR A 828 -51.85 -21.79 -19.37
C THR A 828 -52.68 -20.70 -18.68
N SER A 829 -52.60 -19.44 -19.13
CA SER A 829 -53.33 -18.32 -18.53
C SER A 829 -54.82 -18.29 -18.90
N GLN A 830 -55.70 -18.10 -17.92
CA GLN A 830 -57.15 -18.03 -18.12
C GLN A 830 -57.64 -16.67 -18.70
N THR A 831 -56.80 -15.61 -18.69
CA THR A 831 -57.13 -14.26 -19.23
C THR A 831 -55.86 -13.51 -19.70
N PRO A 832 -55.17 -13.97 -20.76
CA PRO A 832 -53.91 -13.36 -21.20
C PRO A 832 -54.13 -12.04 -21.96
N THR A 833 -53.37 -11.00 -21.61
CA THR A 833 -53.34 -9.72 -22.35
C THR A 833 -51.91 -9.38 -22.80
N ALA A 834 -51.58 -9.63 -24.07
CA ALA A 834 -50.21 -9.41 -24.58
C ALA A 834 -49.75 -7.95 -24.41
N VAL A 835 -50.62 -6.99 -24.75
CA VAL A 835 -50.40 -5.56 -24.53
C VAL A 835 -51.70 -4.94 -24.02
N LYS A 836 -51.66 -4.29 -22.86
CA LYS A 836 -52.79 -3.60 -22.22
C LYS A 836 -52.52 -2.09 -22.23
N VAL A 837 -53.36 -1.30 -22.89
CA VAL A 837 -53.26 0.17 -22.94
C VAL A 837 -54.55 0.78 -22.42
N SER A 838 -54.48 1.57 -21.35
CA SER A 838 -55.69 2.06 -20.65
C SER A 838 -56.14 3.47 -21.02
N VAL A 839 -55.28 4.34 -21.59
CA VAL A 839 -55.67 5.69 -22.08
C VAL A 839 -54.72 6.14 -23.21
N LEU A 840 -55.26 6.64 -24.33
CA LEU A 840 -54.53 7.33 -25.41
C LEU A 840 -54.77 8.85 -25.25
N ALA A 841 -53.69 9.65 -25.12
CA ALA A 841 -53.77 11.09 -25.36
C ALA A 841 -53.13 11.40 -26.72
N SER A 842 -53.98 11.88 -27.64
CA SER A 842 -53.75 12.42 -29.00
C SER A 842 -52.78 11.72 -29.97
N PRO A 843 -53.26 11.25 -31.14
CA PRO A 843 -52.40 10.82 -32.23
C PRO A 843 -51.83 12.06 -32.93
N ASN A 844 -50.57 12.38 -32.65
CA ASN A 844 -49.76 13.18 -33.56
C ASN A 844 -48.47 12.42 -33.81
N THR A 845 -48.47 11.48 -34.77
CA THR A 845 -47.38 11.25 -35.75
C THR A 845 -47.64 10.02 -36.63
N ALA A 846 -47.27 10.17 -37.91
CA ALA A 846 -47.41 9.22 -39.00
C ALA A 846 -46.24 8.21 -39.06
N GLY A 847 -46.16 7.31 -38.07
CA GLY A 847 -45.23 6.17 -38.07
C GLY A 847 -45.98 4.83 -38.14
N SER A 848 -45.45 3.84 -38.87
CA SER A 848 -46.02 2.48 -38.94
C SER A 848 -45.90 1.79 -37.58
N GLN A 849 -47.00 1.68 -36.84
CA GLN A 849 -47.07 0.87 -35.62
C GLN A 849 -47.26 -0.59 -36.01
N THR A 850 -46.33 -1.47 -35.62
CA THR A 850 -46.43 -2.91 -35.86
C THR A 850 -46.59 -3.61 -34.51
N THR A 851 -47.82 -3.91 -34.10
CA THR A 851 -48.11 -4.78 -32.96
C THR A 851 -48.11 -6.23 -33.43
N SER A 852 -47.09 -7.02 -33.07
CA SER A 852 -47.03 -8.44 -33.39
C SER A 852 -47.43 -9.30 -32.19
N GLN A 853 -48.53 -10.05 -32.31
CA GLN A 853 -48.92 -11.08 -31.35
C GLN A 853 -48.16 -12.37 -31.67
N THR A 854 -47.39 -12.90 -30.73
CA THR A 854 -46.80 -14.25 -30.85
C THR A 854 -47.26 -15.08 -29.67
N THR A 855 -48.36 -15.81 -29.84
CA THR A 855 -48.67 -16.98 -29.01
C THR A 855 -47.72 -18.09 -29.43
N SER A 856 -46.78 -18.47 -28.56
CA SER A 856 -45.81 -19.53 -28.86
C SER A 856 -46.53 -20.88 -29.07
N GLN A 857 -46.83 -21.24 -30.31
CA GLN A 857 -46.97 -22.63 -30.74
C GLN A 857 -45.63 -23.08 -31.30
N THR A 858 -44.98 -24.01 -30.61
CA THR A 858 -43.88 -24.77 -31.19
C THR A 858 -44.45 -25.85 -32.08
N THR A 859 -44.75 -25.52 -33.35
CA THR A 859 -44.69 -26.45 -34.47
C THR A 859 -44.66 -25.65 -35.77
N SER A 860 -43.66 -25.93 -36.61
CA SER A 860 -43.40 -25.33 -37.90
C SER A 860 -44.64 -25.18 -38.79
N GLN A 861 -45.03 -23.95 -39.13
CA GLN A 861 -45.56 -23.60 -40.45
C GLN A 861 -45.66 -22.08 -40.65
N THR A 862 -45.17 -21.63 -41.80
CA THR A 862 -45.24 -20.28 -42.34
C THR A 862 -46.71 -19.86 -42.55
N THR A 863 -47.13 -18.69 -42.07
CA THR A 863 -48.25 -17.96 -42.68
C THR A 863 -48.19 -16.46 -42.36
N SER A 864 -48.16 -15.67 -43.42
CA SER A 864 -48.26 -14.21 -43.42
C SER A 864 -49.74 -13.81 -43.29
N GLN A 865 -50.08 -12.85 -42.43
CA GLN A 865 -51.32 -12.10 -42.54
C GLN A 865 -51.06 -10.60 -42.45
N THR A 866 -51.31 -9.93 -43.57
CA THR A 866 -51.35 -8.49 -43.74
C THR A 866 -52.79 -8.03 -43.50
N THR A 867 -53.00 -7.08 -42.57
CA THR A 867 -54.28 -6.36 -42.46
C THR A 867 -54.05 -4.91 -42.84
N SER A 868 -54.48 -4.54 -44.04
CA SER A 868 -54.48 -3.17 -44.56
C SER A 868 -55.87 -2.55 -44.36
N GLN A 869 -55.96 -1.43 -43.63
CA GLN A 869 -57.10 -0.52 -43.68
C GLN A 869 -56.67 0.77 -44.38
N THR A 870 -57.22 0.97 -45.57
CA THR A 870 -57.10 2.20 -46.36
C THR A 870 -58.26 3.12 -45.99
N THR A 871 -57.99 4.38 -45.61
CA THR A 871 -59.01 5.44 -45.55
C THR A 871 -58.72 6.46 -46.64
N SER A 872 -59.64 6.58 -47.60
CA SER A 872 -59.68 7.60 -48.64
C SER A 872 -60.32 8.87 -48.09
N GLN A 873 -59.67 10.02 -48.27
CA GLN A 873 -60.30 11.34 -48.10
C GLN A 873 -60.39 12.06 -49.44
N THR A 874 -61.63 12.41 -49.77
CA THR A 874 -62.09 13.15 -50.94
C THR A 874 -61.85 14.65 -50.72
N THR A 875 -61.06 15.29 -51.58
CA THR A 875 -60.93 16.75 -51.63
C THR A 875 -62.08 17.38 -52.42
N SER A 876 -62.88 18.22 -51.77
CA SER A 876 -63.77 19.20 -52.41
C SER A 876 -63.11 20.58 -52.39
N GLN A 877 -62.69 21.07 -53.56
CA GLN A 877 -62.36 22.48 -53.79
C GLN A 877 -63.54 23.16 -54.50
N THR A 878 -63.90 24.35 -54.03
CA THR A 878 -64.75 25.29 -54.80
C THR A 878 -64.14 26.69 -54.71
N THR A 879 -63.50 27.06 -55.81
CA THR A 879 -63.31 28.37 -56.47
C THR A 879 -63.70 29.68 -55.77
N SER A 880 -62.82 30.69 -55.94
CA SER A 880 -63.20 31.99 -56.50
C SER A 880 -62.06 32.61 -57.33
N GLN A 881 -62.40 33.09 -58.52
CA GLN A 881 -61.60 33.88 -59.47
C GLN A 881 -61.65 35.38 -59.13
N THR A 882 -60.62 36.16 -59.50
CA THR A 882 -60.67 37.33 -60.42
C THR A 882 -59.26 37.97 -60.51
N THR A 883 -58.62 37.95 -61.70
CA THR A 883 -58.39 39.07 -62.67
C THR A 883 -57.63 40.27 -62.07
N SER A 884 -56.57 40.84 -62.65
CA SER A 884 -56.06 40.89 -64.04
C SER A 884 -54.56 41.20 -64.02
#